data_AF-A0ABD6TFR4-F1
#
_entry.id   AF-A0ABD6TFR4-F1
#
_cell.length_a   1.000
_cell.length_b   1.000
_cell.length_c   1.000
_cell.angle_alpha   90.00
_cell.angle_beta   90.00
_cell.angle_gamma   90.00
#
_symmetry.space_group_name_H-M   'P 1'
#
loop_
_entity.id
_entity.type
_entity.pdbx_description
1 polymer ?
#
loop_
_entity_poly.entity_id
_entity_poly.type
_entity_poly.pdbx_seq_one_letter_code
_entity_poly.pdbx_strand_id
1 'polypeptide(L)'
;MERKHHINNSINADERMQLNEEIDLIYSGITKNAINHINLEDTFNNFLERYGTDKTTLEKMILDGDTNVLHIVEKLISDFLVANPSSFDEVIAARLGEKTLREFNQKIKTKLDTTDVFQKVKLTDDVGLALSVTDVTELTGKSGFFRYIAGAKGMPPSSTEGVGFFVANNKTGVSVLAMDKTTKRLFLRLDTEWRALAFEGAYDDIKQEVNNVKGAHTSLEVAIRSMIPYNSVKYYGNDNAAFQKALDESEGKTLDIPAGKYTIGDLNIPSNLSIRADPNAIFILKAGSTTFFYNKDTVNIGGYDKTRGITFEGGKFDIQKIKDAKTFVLSHCQDIKIDTKVINGGESQSYVVLNAVKDAEINIEATDCSATTSIGATVGIYIFNDKNTLANQNEKPYDLTPCDNITVNLKLKNVKKGFAEIMPIDKIIHKNIIYNVQAENVSEELGLFNNVSYFKTEKVIGNDIGHGLIFQILNDVCEDFTIEGVNVRNGKNKETSRGIWFKSKDGDAAPRYENVRIINPVIRACNKGITTDYGRGVRIVNPDVQGCWEDGVWNYFTLDWALHGGMLQSNNKVGWASRADLHIGEIAIGGGNKKTFRSIVSEVQARTIRVENLQDGRISAICKGGSFVKDGSDFNNKFDVLEVGW
;
A
#
# COMPACT_ATOMS: atom_id res chain seq x y z
N MET A 1 -19.84 -29.68 -25.52
CA MET A 1 -19.57 -29.09 -24.19
C MET A 1 -18.67 -27.91 -24.44
N GLU A 2 -19.15 -26.68 -24.21
CA GLU A 2 -18.33 -25.47 -24.32
C GLU A 2 -17.43 -25.37 -23.08
N ARG A 3 -16.13 -25.18 -23.28
CA ARG A 3 -15.20 -24.89 -22.19
C ARG A 3 -15.59 -23.57 -21.53
N LYS A 4 -15.58 -23.50 -20.19
CA LYS A 4 -15.54 -22.23 -19.46
C LYS A 4 -14.12 -21.67 -19.54
N HIS A 5 -13.99 -20.48 -20.10
CA HIS A 5 -12.71 -19.79 -20.32
C HIS A 5 -12.20 -19.13 -19.03
N HIS A 6 -10.97 -19.45 -18.61
CA HIS A 6 -10.31 -18.80 -17.47
C HIS A 6 -8.85 -18.47 -17.81
N ILE A 7 -8.48 -17.18 -17.68
CA ILE A 7 -7.12 -16.68 -17.86
C ILE A 7 -6.35 -16.89 -16.54
N ASN A 8 -5.15 -17.49 -16.60
CA ASN A 8 -4.21 -17.66 -15.47
C ASN A 8 -4.68 -18.48 -14.25
N ASN A 9 -5.56 -19.46 -14.44
CA ASN A 9 -5.81 -20.49 -13.42
C ASN A 9 -5.09 -21.79 -13.79
N SER A 10 -4.62 -22.53 -12.78
CA SER A 10 -4.05 -23.87 -12.95
C SER A 10 -5.12 -24.82 -13.51
N ILE A 11 -4.87 -25.34 -14.72
CA ILE A 11 -5.73 -26.28 -15.45
C ILE A 11 -5.78 -27.61 -14.70
N ASN A 12 -6.98 -28.16 -14.47
CA ASN A 12 -7.10 -29.47 -13.84
C ASN A 12 -6.79 -30.62 -14.84
N ALA A 13 -6.64 -31.85 -14.34
CA ALA A 13 -6.22 -32.99 -15.15
C ALA A 13 -7.21 -33.32 -16.29
N ASP A 14 -8.52 -33.18 -16.05
CA ASP A 14 -9.57 -33.46 -17.02
C ASP A 14 -9.61 -32.41 -18.14
N GLU A 15 -9.38 -31.14 -17.78
CA GLU A 15 -9.24 -30.05 -18.74
C GLU A 15 -7.95 -30.20 -19.57
N ARG A 16 -6.85 -30.68 -18.97
CA ARG A 16 -5.61 -30.92 -19.70
C ARG A 16 -5.74 -32.08 -20.69
N MET A 17 -6.53 -33.09 -20.36
CA MET A 17 -6.87 -34.20 -21.26
C MET A 17 -7.68 -33.68 -22.47
N GLN A 18 -8.68 -32.83 -22.25
CA GLN A 18 -9.45 -32.22 -23.36
C GLN A 18 -8.60 -31.31 -24.26
N LEU A 19 -7.62 -30.59 -23.71
CA LEU A 19 -6.67 -29.78 -24.50
C LEU A 19 -5.83 -30.67 -25.42
N ASN A 20 -5.33 -31.79 -24.88
CA ASN A 20 -4.51 -32.73 -25.64
C ASN A 20 -5.34 -33.41 -26.74
N GLU A 21 -6.61 -33.73 -26.48
CA GLU A 21 -7.54 -34.25 -27.50
C GLU A 21 -7.82 -33.24 -28.62
N GLU A 22 -7.95 -31.93 -28.31
CA GLU A 22 -8.09 -30.88 -29.33
C GLU A 22 -6.81 -30.71 -30.18
N ILE A 23 -5.64 -30.80 -29.56
CA ILE A 23 -4.34 -30.76 -30.25
C ILE A 23 -4.21 -31.97 -31.19
N ASP A 24 -4.56 -33.16 -30.72
CA ASP A 24 -4.56 -34.39 -31.52
C ASP A 24 -5.60 -34.34 -32.64
N LEU A 25 -6.75 -33.69 -32.44
CA LEU A 25 -7.78 -33.44 -33.46
C LEU A 25 -7.31 -32.46 -34.54
N ILE A 26 -6.57 -31.41 -34.18
CA ILE A 26 -5.96 -30.47 -35.15
C ILE A 26 -4.86 -31.17 -35.95
N TYR A 27 -4.01 -31.96 -35.29
CA TYR A 27 -2.98 -32.77 -35.95
C TYR A 27 -3.58 -33.81 -36.91
N SER A 28 -4.60 -34.55 -36.46
CA SER A 28 -5.27 -35.54 -37.29
C SER A 28 -6.09 -34.90 -38.43
N GLY A 29 -6.67 -33.72 -38.20
CA GLY A 29 -7.37 -32.91 -39.21
C GLY A 29 -6.46 -32.36 -40.31
N ILE A 30 -5.22 -31.94 -39.98
CA ILE A 30 -4.18 -31.55 -40.96
C ILE A 30 -3.83 -32.73 -41.88
N THR A 31 -3.92 -33.97 -41.38
CA THR A 31 -3.69 -35.16 -42.22
C THR A 31 -4.94 -35.70 -42.93
N LYS A 32 -6.17 -35.37 -42.49
CA LYS A 32 -7.44 -35.84 -43.11
C LYS A 32 -8.65 -34.94 -42.77
N ASN A 33 -8.87 -33.84 -43.49
CA ASN A 33 -10.18 -33.46 -44.11
C ASN A 33 -10.21 -32.00 -44.63
N ALA A 34 -10.67 -31.86 -45.87
CA ALA A 34 -10.53 -30.67 -46.71
C ALA A 34 -11.69 -29.65 -46.59
N ILE A 35 -12.04 -29.16 -45.39
CA ILE A 35 -13.16 -28.19 -45.27
C ILE A 35 -12.81 -26.85 -44.57
N ASN A 36 -11.62 -26.64 -44.02
CA ASN A 36 -11.20 -25.31 -43.51
C ASN A 36 -9.92 -24.75 -44.16
N HIS A 37 -9.57 -25.22 -45.36
CA HIS A 37 -8.25 -25.01 -45.97
C HIS A 37 -7.96 -23.57 -46.44
N ILE A 38 -8.97 -22.80 -46.86
CA ILE A 38 -8.72 -21.57 -47.63
C ILE A 38 -8.11 -20.43 -46.77
N ASN A 39 -8.59 -20.21 -45.54
CA ASN A 39 -8.10 -19.09 -44.72
C ASN A 39 -6.73 -19.34 -44.04
N LEU A 40 -6.42 -20.61 -43.75
CA LEU A 40 -5.14 -21.00 -43.16
C LEU A 40 -4.03 -21.05 -44.20
N GLU A 41 -4.34 -21.46 -45.41
CA GLU A 41 -3.39 -21.54 -46.51
C GLU A 41 -2.96 -20.14 -46.98
N ASP A 42 -3.87 -19.16 -47.08
CA ASP A 42 -3.52 -17.77 -47.39
C ASP A 42 -2.67 -17.11 -46.30
N THR A 43 -2.94 -17.42 -45.03
CA THR A 43 -2.18 -16.87 -43.90
C THR A 43 -0.78 -17.49 -43.80
N PHE A 44 -0.66 -18.78 -44.09
CA PHE A 44 0.62 -19.48 -44.12
C PHE A 44 1.47 -19.08 -45.34
N ASN A 45 0.85 -18.88 -46.50
CA ASN A 45 1.51 -18.39 -47.71
C ASN A 45 2.07 -16.96 -47.51
N ASN A 46 1.31 -16.06 -46.86
CA ASN A 46 1.77 -14.71 -46.52
C ASN A 46 2.94 -14.71 -45.53
N PHE A 47 2.99 -15.69 -44.62
CA PHE A 47 4.11 -15.88 -43.69
C PHE A 47 5.38 -16.29 -44.46
N LEU A 48 5.29 -17.27 -45.36
CA LEU A 48 6.42 -17.77 -46.14
C LEU A 48 7.02 -16.71 -47.08
N GLU A 49 6.16 -15.89 -47.71
CA GLU A 49 6.56 -14.80 -48.59
C GLU A 49 7.35 -13.71 -47.84
N ARG A 50 7.01 -13.47 -46.56
CA ARG A 50 7.65 -12.45 -45.70
C ARG A 50 9.04 -12.86 -45.17
N TYR A 51 9.34 -14.15 -45.14
CA TYR A 51 10.62 -14.70 -44.62
C TYR A 51 11.49 -15.36 -45.69
N GLY A 52 11.14 -15.24 -46.98
CA GLY A 52 11.95 -15.71 -48.10
C GLY A 52 12.19 -17.23 -48.09
N THR A 53 11.28 -18.00 -47.51
CA THR A 53 11.38 -19.46 -47.40
C THR A 53 10.30 -20.12 -48.25
N ASP A 54 10.69 -20.96 -49.20
CA ASP A 54 9.75 -21.62 -50.12
C ASP A 54 8.92 -22.71 -49.41
N LYS A 55 7.59 -22.65 -49.58
CA LYS A 55 6.58 -23.62 -49.11
C LYS A 55 7.01 -25.06 -49.37
N THR A 56 7.53 -25.31 -50.57
CA THR A 56 7.94 -26.63 -51.05
C THR A 56 9.12 -27.19 -50.24
N THR A 57 9.99 -26.32 -49.73
CA THR A 57 11.16 -26.71 -48.93
C THR A 57 10.75 -27.05 -47.48
N LEU A 58 9.79 -26.31 -46.92
CA LEU A 58 9.30 -26.52 -45.56
C LEU A 58 8.41 -27.78 -45.46
N GLU A 59 7.52 -27.98 -46.44
CA GLU A 59 6.69 -29.18 -46.56
C GLU A 59 7.56 -30.43 -46.73
N LYS A 60 8.64 -30.33 -47.52
CA LYS A 60 9.61 -31.41 -47.70
C LYS A 60 10.38 -31.73 -46.42
N MET A 61 10.81 -30.74 -45.64
CA MET A 61 11.50 -30.96 -44.36
C MET A 61 10.62 -31.61 -43.28
N ILE A 62 9.32 -31.30 -43.29
CA ILE A 62 8.32 -31.95 -42.42
C ILE A 62 8.05 -33.38 -42.88
N LEU A 63 7.91 -33.61 -44.19
CA LEU A 63 7.74 -34.95 -44.79
C LEU A 63 8.98 -35.84 -44.64
N ASP A 64 10.17 -35.24 -44.63
CA ASP A 64 11.46 -35.93 -44.44
C ASP A 64 11.75 -36.24 -42.96
N GLY A 65 10.86 -35.88 -42.03
CA GLY A 65 10.92 -36.29 -40.62
C GLY A 65 11.98 -35.57 -39.80
N ASP A 66 12.36 -34.34 -40.17
CA ASP A 66 13.32 -33.54 -39.40
C ASP A 66 12.74 -33.20 -38.02
N THR A 67 13.28 -33.87 -37.01
CA THR A 67 12.77 -33.85 -35.63
C THR A 67 12.93 -32.48 -34.98
N ASN A 68 13.88 -31.66 -35.41
CA ASN A 68 14.06 -30.30 -34.90
C ASN A 68 13.01 -29.35 -35.48
N VAL A 69 12.71 -29.48 -36.77
CA VAL A 69 11.64 -28.69 -37.41
C VAL A 69 10.29 -29.07 -36.82
N LEU A 70 10.06 -30.37 -36.60
CA LEU A 70 8.86 -30.91 -35.95
C LEU A 70 8.68 -30.35 -34.54
N HIS A 71 9.73 -30.37 -33.70
CA HIS A 71 9.68 -29.82 -32.34
C HIS A 71 9.46 -28.31 -32.32
N ILE A 72 10.01 -27.58 -33.29
CA ILE A 72 9.82 -26.12 -33.37
C ILE A 72 8.37 -25.79 -33.70
N VAL A 73 7.75 -26.53 -34.62
CA VAL A 73 6.35 -26.36 -35.02
C VAL A 73 5.40 -26.79 -33.89
N GLU A 74 5.62 -27.96 -33.26
CA GLU A 74 4.86 -28.44 -32.10
C GLU A 74 4.87 -27.43 -30.95
N LYS A 75 6.06 -26.90 -30.64
CA LYS A 75 6.22 -25.94 -29.56
C LYS A 75 5.67 -24.56 -29.91
N LEU A 76 5.55 -24.19 -31.19
CA LEU A 76 4.92 -22.94 -31.63
C LEU A 76 3.39 -23.02 -31.53
N ILE A 77 2.80 -24.17 -31.91
CA ILE A 77 1.37 -24.44 -31.78
C ILE A 77 0.98 -24.54 -30.30
N SER A 78 1.79 -25.22 -29.48
CA SER A 78 1.57 -25.30 -28.03
C SER A 78 1.66 -23.93 -27.35
N ASP A 79 2.61 -23.08 -27.73
CA ASP A 79 2.74 -21.73 -27.17
C ASP A 79 1.59 -20.81 -27.64
N PHE A 80 1.10 -20.98 -28.88
CA PHE A 80 -0.06 -20.27 -29.42
C PHE A 80 -1.36 -20.58 -28.66
N LEU A 81 -1.58 -21.86 -28.33
CA LEU A 81 -2.78 -22.31 -27.61
C LEU A 81 -2.75 -21.96 -26.11
N VAL A 82 -1.57 -21.82 -25.51
CA VAL A 82 -1.40 -21.46 -24.09
C VAL A 82 -1.44 -19.94 -23.87
N ALA A 83 -0.96 -19.14 -24.82
CA ALA A 83 -0.87 -17.68 -24.66
C ALA A 83 -2.16 -16.93 -25.03
N ASN A 84 -3.11 -17.58 -25.72
CA ASN A 84 -4.32 -16.99 -26.33
C ASN A 84 -4.12 -15.55 -26.88
N PRO A 85 -3.16 -15.32 -27.79
CA PRO A 85 -2.90 -14.00 -28.34
C PRO A 85 -3.85 -13.69 -29.49
N SER A 86 -4.06 -12.40 -29.76
CA SER A 86 -4.87 -11.96 -30.89
C SER A 86 -4.18 -12.23 -32.25
N SER A 87 -2.88 -12.51 -32.25
CA SER A 87 -2.10 -12.91 -33.43
C SER A 87 -0.78 -13.62 -33.06
N PHE A 88 -0.16 -14.29 -34.03
CA PHE A 88 1.08 -15.04 -33.86
C PHE A 88 2.31 -14.17 -33.49
N ASP A 89 2.24 -12.86 -33.71
CA ASP A 89 3.32 -11.90 -33.44
C ASP A 89 3.60 -11.73 -31.93
N GLU A 90 2.61 -11.95 -31.07
CA GLU A 90 2.75 -11.85 -29.60
C GLU A 90 3.50 -13.08 -29.01
N VAL A 91 3.35 -14.26 -29.63
CA VAL A 91 4.09 -15.49 -29.26
C VAL A 91 5.58 -15.35 -29.62
N ILE A 92 5.86 -14.74 -30.77
CA ILE A 92 7.21 -14.48 -31.24
C ILE A 92 7.90 -13.44 -30.34
N ALA A 93 7.18 -12.41 -29.87
CA ALA A 93 7.71 -11.42 -28.93
C ALA A 93 8.11 -12.01 -27.57
N ALA A 94 7.34 -12.96 -27.03
CA ALA A 94 7.64 -13.62 -25.74
C ALA A 94 8.91 -14.49 -25.81
N ARG A 95 9.09 -15.25 -26.90
CA ARG A 95 10.30 -16.07 -27.11
C ARG A 95 11.54 -15.26 -27.52
N LEU A 96 11.36 -14.21 -28.32
CA LEU A 96 12.45 -13.32 -28.69
C LEU A 96 12.91 -12.49 -27.50
N GLY A 97 12.02 -12.10 -26.58
CA GLY A 97 12.37 -11.38 -25.36
C GLY A 97 13.48 -12.09 -24.57
N GLU A 98 13.30 -13.36 -24.21
CA GLU A 98 14.23 -14.07 -23.32
C GLU A 98 15.58 -14.41 -23.99
N LYS A 99 15.56 -14.86 -25.25
CA LYS A 99 16.78 -15.22 -25.99
C LYS A 99 17.56 -13.99 -26.47
N THR A 100 16.86 -12.95 -26.93
CA THR A 100 17.48 -11.70 -27.38
C THR A 100 18.00 -10.92 -26.19
N LEU A 101 17.31 -10.86 -25.04
CA LEU A 101 17.85 -10.24 -23.81
C LEU A 101 19.10 -10.95 -23.29
N ARG A 102 19.16 -12.29 -23.37
CA ARG A 102 20.35 -13.04 -22.96
C ARG A 102 21.53 -12.76 -23.90
N GLU A 103 21.32 -12.77 -25.21
CA GLU A 103 22.35 -12.43 -26.20
C GLU A 103 22.77 -10.96 -26.13
N PHE A 104 21.83 -10.05 -25.85
CA PHE A 104 22.10 -8.63 -25.67
C PHE A 104 22.85 -8.35 -24.37
N ASN A 105 22.45 -8.99 -23.26
CA ASN A 105 23.19 -8.94 -21.99
C ASN A 105 24.58 -9.54 -22.12
N GLN A 106 24.76 -10.62 -22.89
CA GLN A 106 26.10 -11.18 -23.16
C GLN A 106 26.94 -10.26 -24.04
N LYS A 107 26.36 -9.61 -25.06
CA LYS A 107 27.07 -8.62 -25.90
C LYS A 107 27.42 -7.35 -25.13
N ILE A 108 26.51 -6.85 -24.29
CA ILE A 108 26.74 -5.70 -23.40
C ILE A 108 27.79 -6.03 -22.34
N LYS A 109 27.68 -7.19 -21.69
CA LYS A 109 28.65 -7.66 -20.70
C LYS A 109 30.04 -7.83 -21.33
N THR A 110 30.14 -8.46 -22.50
CA THR A 110 31.43 -8.60 -23.21
C THR A 110 32.01 -7.24 -23.59
N LYS A 111 31.17 -6.27 -24.01
CA LYS A 111 31.62 -4.90 -24.30
C LYS A 111 32.06 -4.16 -23.03
N LEU A 112 31.28 -4.24 -21.94
CA LEU A 112 31.60 -3.63 -20.64
C LEU A 112 32.87 -4.23 -20.03
N ASP A 113 33.05 -5.54 -20.08
CA ASP A 113 34.24 -6.24 -19.59
C ASP A 113 35.49 -5.83 -20.42
N THR A 114 35.35 -5.49 -21.71
CA THR A 114 36.42 -4.87 -22.51
C THR A 114 36.62 -3.37 -22.26
N THR A 115 35.66 -2.67 -21.64
CA THR A 115 35.79 -1.24 -21.29
C THR A 115 36.38 -1.02 -19.89
N ASP A 116 36.29 -2.01 -19.00
CA ASP A 116 36.70 -1.91 -17.59
C ASP A 116 38.23 -1.95 -17.37
N VAL A 117 39.01 -2.29 -18.40
CA VAL A 117 40.49 -2.30 -18.34
C VAL A 117 41.10 -0.88 -18.42
N PHE A 118 40.29 0.17 -18.60
CA PHE A 118 40.75 1.53 -18.89
C PHE A 118 40.59 2.57 -17.78
N GLN A 119 40.28 2.18 -16.54
CA GLN A 119 40.20 3.14 -15.43
C GLN A 119 41.23 2.89 -14.33
N LYS A 120 42.36 3.59 -14.44
CA LYS A 120 43.08 4.24 -13.32
C LYS A 120 44.34 4.94 -13.83
N VAL A 121 44.35 6.27 -13.83
CA VAL A 121 45.59 7.04 -13.63
C VAL A 121 45.26 8.25 -12.75
N LYS A 122 45.86 8.29 -11.55
CA LYS A 122 45.99 9.51 -10.73
C LYS A 122 47.06 10.40 -11.36
N LEU A 123 46.77 11.68 -11.54
CA LEU A 123 47.78 12.70 -11.87
C LEU A 123 48.55 13.06 -10.59
N THR A 124 49.87 13.04 -10.66
CA THR A 124 50.77 13.69 -9.70
C THR A 124 51.54 14.77 -10.42
N ASP A 125 51.43 16.02 -9.94
CA ASP A 125 52.34 17.09 -10.28
C ASP A 125 53.74 16.74 -9.75
N ASP A 126 54.77 16.74 -10.59
CA ASP A 126 55.95 17.63 -10.44
C ASP A 126 57.10 17.31 -11.43
N VAL A 127 57.65 18.40 -12.00
CA VAL A 127 58.98 18.59 -12.61
C VAL A 127 59.54 17.49 -13.55
N GLY A 128 58.94 17.35 -14.74
CA GLY A 128 59.63 16.84 -15.93
C GLY A 128 59.83 17.98 -16.92
N LEU A 129 61.07 18.26 -17.34
CA LEU A 129 61.43 19.27 -18.35
C LEU A 129 60.51 19.17 -19.59
N ALA A 130 59.46 19.98 -19.65
CA ALA A 130 58.62 20.11 -20.83
C ALA A 130 59.38 20.96 -21.86
N LEU A 131 59.87 20.33 -22.92
CA LEU A 131 60.43 21.06 -24.06
C LEU A 131 59.33 21.96 -24.62
N SER A 132 59.57 23.27 -24.60
CA SER A 132 58.72 24.24 -25.27
C SER A 132 59.10 24.22 -26.74
N VAL A 133 58.24 23.66 -27.58
CA VAL A 133 58.53 23.53 -29.01
C VAL A 133 57.79 24.57 -29.83
N THR A 134 58.48 25.11 -30.84
CA THR A 134 57.89 26.00 -31.84
C THR A 134 57.54 25.26 -33.14
N ASP A 135 58.09 24.06 -33.32
CA ASP A 135 57.75 23.10 -34.37
C ASP A 135 57.77 21.66 -33.80
N VAL A 136 56.72 20.88 -34.05
CA VAL A 136 56.61 19.50 -33.54
C VAL A 136 57.69 18.57 -34.13
N THR A 137 58.33 18.94 -35.24
CA THR A 137 59.50 18.21 -35.78
C THR A 137 60.73 18.28 -34.88
N GLU A 138 60.81 19.25 -33.96
CA GLU A 138 61.88 19.37 -32.95
C GLU A 138 61.91 18.19 -31.96
N LEU A 139 60.86 17.37 -31.96
CA LEU A 139 60.71 16.14 -31.16
C LEU A 139 61.35 14.91 -31.82
N THR A 140 61.80 15.01 -33.07
CA THR A 140 62.39 13.89 -33.81
C THR A 140 63.65 13.36 -33.12
N GLY A 141 63.72 12.04 -32.93
CA GLY A 141 64.85 11.39 -32.25
C GLY A 141 64.91 11.61 -30.73
N LYS A 142 63.87 12.17 -30.12
CA LYS A 142 63.73 12.36 -28.66
C LYS A 142 62.56 11.55 -28.11
N SER A 143 62.42 11.52 -26.79
CA SER A 143 61.24 10.96 -26.10
C SER A 143 61.01 11.72 -24.80
N GLY A 144 59.76 11.98 -24.44
CA GLY A 144 59.43 12.66 -23.19
C GLY A 144 58.11 13.43 -23.22
N PHE A 145 58.02 14.46 -22.38
CA PHE A 145 56.88 15.38 -22.32
C PHE A 145 57.21 16.70 -23.03
N PHE A 146 56.22 17.32 -23.67
CA PHE A 146 56.39 18.58 -24.37
C PHE A 146 55.19 19.50 -24.15
N ARG A 147 55.41 20.80 -24.36
CA ARG A 147 54.36 21.83 -24.38
C ARG A 147 54.44 22.63 -25.68
N TYR A 148 53.31 23.08 -26.17
CA TYR A 148 53.22 23.94 -27.35
C TYR A 148 52.24 25.09 -27.11
N ILE A 149 52.47 26.19 -27.81
CA ILE A 149 51.66 27.42 -27.77
C ILE A 149 51.14 27.76 -29.16
N ALA A 150 50.15 28.65 -29.22
CA ALA A 150 49.48 29.04 -30.45
C ALA A 150 50.48 29.50 -31.52
N GLY A 151 50.40 28.90 -32.71
CA GLY A 151 51.29 29.17 -33.83
C GLY A 151 52.47 28.20 -33.99
N ALA A 152 52.62 27.23 -33.08
CA ALA A 152 53.60 26.16 -33.25
C ALA A 152 53.32 25.33 -34.52
N LYS A 153 54.33 25.14 -35.38
CA LYS A 153 54.18 24.37 -36.63
C LYS A 153 53.94 22.90 -36.33
N GLY A 154 52.90 22.35 -36.96
CA GLY A 154 52.53 20.93 -36.81
C GLY A 154 51.84 20.60 -35.48
N MET A 155 51.25 21.58 -34.78
CA MET A 155 50.38 21.35 -33.61
C MET A 155 49.01 20.73 -34.00
N PRO A 156 48.24 20.17 -33.05
CA PRO A 156 46.91 19.65 -33.36
C PRO A 156 46.02 20.72 -34.01
N PRO A 157 45.23 20.36 -35.06
CA PRO A 157 44.35 21.29 -35.74
C PRO A 157 43.40 21.97 -34.75
N SER A 158 43.28 23.30 -34.85
CA SER A 158 42.39 24.12 -34.00
C SER A 158 42.73 24.12 -32.50
N SER A 159 43.92 23.67 -32.12
CA SER A 159 44.45 23.80 -30.75
C SER A 159 45.19 25.12 -30.56
N THR A 160 45.12 25.70 -29.36
CA THR A 160 45.76 26.99 -29.03
C THR A 160 46.89 26.88 -28.01
N GLU A 161 46.83 25.92 -27.10
CA GLU A 161 47.88 25.61 -26.13
C GLU A 161 47.66 24.18 -25.63
N GLY A 162 48.73 23.42 -25.40
CA GLY A 162 48.57 22.06 -24.90
C GLY A 162 49.83 21.44 -24.32
N VAL A 163 49.62 20.29 -23.70
CA VAL A 163 50.67 19.43 -23.15
C VAL A 163 50.51 18.03 -23.74
N GLY A 164 51.63 17.35 -23.94
CA GLY A 164 51.60 16.01 -24.51
C GLY A 164 52.81 15.18 -24.17
N PHE A 165 52.71 13.91 -24.51
CA PHE A 165 53.76 12.91 -24.41
C PHE A 165 54.09 12.42 -25.82
N PHE A 166 55.37 12.15 -26.07
CA PHE A 166 55.82 11.67 -27.36
C PHE A 166 56.90 10.59 -27.23
N VAL A 167 56.88 9.67 -28.20
CA VAL A 167 57.92 8.68 -28.43
C VAL A 167 58.31 8.73 -29.90
N ALA A 168 59.57 9.05 -30.18
CA ALA A 168 60.11 8.90 -31.53
C ALA A 168 60.52 7.43 -31.74
N ASN A 169 59.79 6.71 -32.60
CA ASN A 169 60.08 5.30 -32.90
C ASN A 169 61.26 5.14 -33.88
N ASN A 170 61.70 6.21 -34.56
CA ASN A 170 62.87 6.24 -35.45
C ASN A 170 63.28 7.70 -35.79
N LYS A 171 64.35 7.89 -36.59
CA LYS A 171 64.88 9.22 -37.01
C LYS A 171 63.95 10.04 -37.91
N THR A 172 62.78 9.52 -38.29
CA THR A 172 61.93 10.10 -39.34
C THR A 172 60.47 10.29 -38.96
N GLY A 173 60.00 9.74 -37.84
CA GLY A 173 58.60 9.84 -37.39
C GLY A 173 58.46 9.98 -35.88
N VAL A 174 57.48 10.79 -35.45
CA VAL A 174 57.16 11.02 -34.04
C VAL A 174 55.72 10.58 -33.77
N SER A 175 55.53 9.66 -32.83
CA SER A 175 54.20 9.33 -32.30
C SER A 175 53.91 10.19 -31.08
N VAL A 176 52.78 10.88 -31.09
CA VAL A 176 52.46 11.93 -30.11
C VAL A 176 51.03 11.81 -29.62
N LEU A 177 50.85 11.89 -28.30
CA LEU A 177 49.55 12.11 -27.68
C LEU A 177 49.54 13.50 -27.03
N ALA A 178 48.61 14.36 -27.43
CA ALA A 178 48.52 15.74 -26.96
C ALA A 178 47.12 16.09 -26.48
N MET A 179 47.00 16.83 -25.39
CA MET A 179 45.75 17.38 -24.89
C MET A 179 45.76 18.90 -25.03
N ASP A 180 44.75 19.44 -25.71
CA ASP A 180 44.53 20.89 -25.73
C ASP A 180 44.06 21.36 -24.36
N LYS A 181 44.72 22.39 -23.82
CA LYS A 181 44.51 22.87 -22.46
C LYS A 181 43.18 23.60 -22.28
N THR A 182 42.63 24.19 -23.35
CA THR A 182 41.41 24.99 -23.32
C THR A 182 40.16 24.12 -23.51
N THR A 183 40.15 23.33 -24.58
CA THR A 183 39.03 22.47 -24.99
C THR A 183 39.05 21.10 -24.32
N LYS A 184 40.16 20.73 -23.66
CA LYS A 184 40.40 19.41 -23.05
C LYS A 184 40.32 18.24 -24.05
N ARG A 185 40.33 18.52 -25.36
CA ARG A 185 40.31 17.49 -26.41
C ARG A 185 41.65 16.78 -26.48
N LEU A 186 41.59 15.46 -26.60
CA LEU A 186 42.76 14.61 -26.75
C LEU A 186 43.02 14.33 -28.23
N PHE A 187 44.27 14.39 -28.66
CA PHE A 187 44.69 14.18 -30.03
C PHE A 187 45.82 13.16 -30.08
N LEU A 188 45.72 12.22 -31.02
CA LEU A 188 46.75 11.25 -31.34
C LEU A 188 47.35 11.58 -32.70
N ARG A 189 48.67 11.58 -32.78
CA ARG A 189 49.43 11.61 -34.02
C ARG A 189 50.29 10.37 -34.12
N LEU A 190 50.09 9.64 -35.21
CA LEU A 190 50.98 8.57 -35.64
C LEU A 190 51.67 9.08 -36.90
N ASP A 191 52.97 9.35 -36.81
CA ASP A 191 53.80 9.95 -37.86
C ASP A 191 53.45 11.40 -38.26
N THR A 192 52.59 11.62 -39.26
CA THR A 192 52.38 12.95 -39.87
C THR A 192 51.00 13.56 -39.59
N GLU A 193 49.98 12.74 -39.31
CA GLU A 193 48.59 13.21 -39.21
C GLU A 193 48.08 13.23 -37.78
N TRP A 194 47.37 14.31 -37.42
CA TRP A 194 46.66 14.43 -36.15
C TRP A 194 45.23 13.92 -36.27
N ARG A 195 44.82 13.11 -35.30
CA ARG A 195 43.44 12.63 -35.13
C ARG A 195 42.92 13.05 -33.77
N ALA A 196 41.77 13.71 -33.75
CA ALA A 196 41.06 13.95 -32.49
C ALA A 196 40.50 12.62 -31.97
N LEU A 197 40.82 12.29 -30.72
CA LEU A 197 40.19 11.19 -30.00
C LEU A 197 38.93 11.75 -29.34
N ALA A 198 37.78 11.45 -29.91
CA ALA A 198 36.49 11.80 -29.34
C ALA A 198 36.02 10.67 -28.39
N PHE A 199 35.77 11.00 -27.12
CA PHE A 199 35.03 10.14 -26.19
C PHE A 199 33.53 10.50 -26.16
N GLU A 200 33.14 11.60 -26.79
CA GLU A 200 31.74 11.97 -27.05
C GLU A 200 31.30 11.35 -28.38
N GLY A 201 30.20 10.60 -28.34
CA GLY A 201 29.63 9.92 -29.51
C GLY A 201 29.13 8.53 -29.18
N ALA A 202 29.88 7.72 -28.42
CA ALA A 202 29.47 6.35 -28.13
C ALA A 202 28.14 6.27 -27.34
N TYR A 203 27.93 7.18 -26.39
CA TYR A 203 26.66 7.25 -25.65
C TYR A 203 25.51 7.74 -26.52
N ASP A 204 25.74 8.72 -27.39
CA ASP A 204 24.71 9.29 -28.26
C ASP A 204 24.38 8.36 -29.42
N ASP A 205 25.35 7.64 -30.00
CA ASP A 205 25.16 6.60 -31.01
C ASP A 205 24.40 5.40 -30.43
N ILE A 206 24.75 4.94 -29.22
CA ILE A 206 24.00 3.88 -28.53
C ILE A 206 22.57 4.35 -28.22
N LYS A 207 22.39 5.60 -27.79
CA LYS A 207 21.08 6.18 -27.50
C LYS A 207 20.25 6.36 -28.78
N GLN A 208 20.86 6.79 -29.87
CA GLN A 208 20.23 6.93 -31.19
C GLN A 208 19.79 5.57 -31.70
N GLU A 209 20.64 4.55 -31.60
CA GLU A 209 20.32 3.20 -32.07
C GLU A 209 19.26 2.51 -31.22
N VAL A 210 19.29 2.71 -29.90
CA VAL A 210 18.21 2.29 -29.00
C VAL A 210 16.90 3.01 -29.33
N ASN A 211 16.93 4.30 -29.68
CA ASN A 211 15.73 5.06 -30.06
C ASN A 211 15.20 4.66 -31.44
N ASN A 212 16.09 4.34 -32.39
CA ASN A 212 15.73 3.84 -33.73
C ASN A 212 15.04 2.47 -33.63
N VAL A 213 15.55 1.58 -32.77
CA VAL A 213 14.94 0.26 -32.52
C VAL A 213 13.60 0.37 -31.78
N LYS A 214 13.48 1.29 -30.81
CA LYS A 214 12.20 1.58 -30.14
C LYS A 214 11.14 2.10 -31.11
N GLY A 215 11.53 2.98 -32.03
CA GLY A 215 10.63 3.53 -33.05
C GLY A 215 10.17 2.54 -34.12
N ALA A 216 10.97 1.49 -34.40
CA ALA A 216 10.64 0.48 -35.40
C ALA A 216 9.74 -0.66 -34.87
N HIS A 217 9.74 -0.92 -33.56
CA HIS A 217 8.97 -2.00 -32.95
C HIS A 217 8.31 -1.55 -31.63
N THR A 218 7.13 -0.93 -31.74
CA THR A 218 6.29 -0.53 -30.59
C THR A 218 6.01 -1.70 -29.64
N SER A 219 5.88 -2.93 -30.15
CA SER A 219 5.71 -4.15 -29.35
C SER A 219 6.96 -4.53 -28.54
N LEU A 220 8.16 -4.28 -29.06
CA LEU A 220 9.43 -4.55 -28.37
C LEU A 220 9.70 -3.51 -27.27
N GLU A 221 9.32 -2.24 -27.49
CA GLU A 221 9.37 -1.21 -26.46
C GLU A 221 8.41 -1.53 -25.29
N VAL A 222 7.20 -1.99 -25.59
CA VAL A 222 6.23 -2.44 -24.58
C VAL A 222 6.76 -3.65 -23.81
N ALA A 223 7.36 -4.64 -24.48
CA ALA A 223 7.95 -5.83 -23.87
C ALA A 223 9.17 -5.53 -22.98
N ILE A 224 10.08 -4.65 -23.42
CA ILE A 224 11.23 -4.24 -22.60
C ILE A 224 10.77 -3.44 -21.38
N ARG A 225 9.79 -2.53 -21.54
CA ARG A 225 9.23 -1.77 -20.42
C ARG A 225 8.51 -2.68 -19.42
N SER A 226 7.80 -3.72 -19.86
CA SER A 226 7.06 -4.64 -18.99
C SER A 226 7.98 -5.57 -18.19
N MET A 227 9.18 -5.90 -18.69
CA MET A 227 10.14 -6.78 -18.02
C MET A 227 11.02 -6.11 -16.95
N ILE A 228 11.03 -4.78 -16.86
CA ILE A 228 11.80 -4.07 -15.83
C ILE A 228 10.93 -3.96 -14.57
N PRO A 229 11.32 -4.57 -13.43
CA PRO A 229 10.51 -4.56 -12.20
C PRO A 229 10.40 -3.17 -11.54
N TYR A 230 11.20 -2.21 -11.99
CA TYR A 230 11.28 -0.85 -11.48
C TYR A 230 11.08 0.17 -12.60
N ASN A 231 10.17 1.12 -12.40
CA ASN A 231 10.03 2.26 -13.29
C ASN A 231 10.63 3.50 -12.61
N SER A 232 11.89 3.82 -12.94
CA SER A 232 12.51 5.09 -12.54
C SER A 232 12.20 6.15 -13.61
N VAL A 233 10.95 6.61 -13.67
CA VAL A 233 10.49 7.51 -14.72
C VAL A 233 11.19 8.87 -14.54
N LYS A 234 11.88 9.41 -15.55
CA LYS A 234 12.58 10.72 -15.42
C LYS A 234 11.64 11.93 -15.44
N TYR A 235 10.32 11.73 -15.42
CA TYR A 235 9.31 12.79 -15.56
C TYR A 235 8.46 12.92 -14.29
N TYR A 236 9.10 12.98 -13.11
CA TYR A 236 8.40 13.43 -11.90
C TYR A 236 8.33 14.96 -11.88
N GLY A 237 7.22 15.52 -11.43
CA GLY A 237 7.07 16.97 -11.29
C GLY A 237 5.70 17.39 -10.73
N ASN A 238 5.49 18.70 -10.62
CA ASN A 238 4.22 19.32 -10.21
C ASN A 238 3.15 19.30 -11.32
N ASP A 239 3.16 18.26 -12.16
CA ASP A 239 2.25 18.07 -13.28
C ASP A 239 1.47 16.77 -13.10
N ASN A 240 0.16 16.90 -12.85
CA ASN A 240 -0.75 15.77 -12.71
C ASN A 240 -0.72 14.83 -13.91
N ALA A 241 -0.60 15.35 -15.14
CA ALA A 241 -0.63 14.51 -16.34
C ALA A 241 0.63 13.63 -16.43
N ALA A 242 1.80 14.21 -16.12
CA ALA A 242 3.04 13.46 -16.02
C ALA A 242 3.01 12.44 -14.87
N PHE A 243 2.44 12.81 -13.71
CA PHE A 243 2.33 11.91 -12.57
C PHE A 243 1.36 10.74 -12.86
N GLN A 244 0.19 11.02 -13.44
CA GLN A 244 -0.77 9.98 -13.84
C GLN A 244 -0.12 9.02 -14.84
N LYS A 245 0.57 9.55 -15.85
CA LYS A 245 1.30 8.73 -16.81
C LYS A 245 2.34 7.81 -16.13
N ALA A 246 3.04 8.31 -15.11
CA ALA A 246 3.99 7.51 -14.35
C ALA A 246 3.31 6.38 -13.56
N LEU A 247 2.12 6.63 -12.98
CA LEU A 247 1.31 5.59 -12.34
C LEU A 247 0.88 4.52 -13.36
N ASP A 248 0.33 4.95 -14.49
CA ASP A 248 -0.18 4.06 -15.53
C ASP A 248 0.94 3.18 -16.15
N GLU A 249 2.11 3.77 -16.47
CA GLU A 249 3.25 3.02 -17.01
C GLU A 249 3.90 2.04 -16.00
N SER A 250 3.57 2.20 -14.72
CA SER A 250 4.08 1.38 -13.61
C SER A 250 3.10 0.32 -13.12
N GLU A 251 1.95 0.17 -13.77
CA GLU A 251 1.02 -0.92 -13.51
C GLU A 251 1.76 -2.28 -13.57
N GLY A 252 1.60 -3.12 -12.53
CA GLY A 252 2.31 -4.39 -12.40
C GLY A 252 3.77 -4.28 -11.92
N LYS A 253 4.27 -3.08 -11.57
CA LYS A 253 5.67 -2.82 -11.22
C LYS A 253 5.80 -2.01 -9.94
N THR A 254 7.05 -1.74 -9.55
CA THR A 254 7.38 -0.78 -8.50
C THR A 254 7.70 0.60 -9.08
N LEU A 255 7.02 1.63 -8.58
CA LEU A 255 7.29 3.04 -8.84
C LEU A 255 8.03 3.65 -7.64
N ASP A 256 9.27 4.09 -7.87
CA ASP A 256 10.07 4.78 -6.85
C ASP A 256 9.89 6.30 -6.97
N ILE A 257 9.46 6.96 -5.90
CA ILE A 257 9.30 8.42 -5.88
C ILE A 257 10.42 9.03 -5.01
N PRO A 258 11.35 9.83 -5.59
CA PRO A 258 12.46 10.38 -4.84
C PRO A 258 12.02 11.47 -3.84
N ALA A 259 12.95 11.91 -2.99
CA ALA A 259 12.72 13.07 -2.13
C ALA A 259 12.42 14.32 -2.97
N GLY A 260 11.46 15.13 -2.53
CA GLY A 260 11.02 16.29 -3.28
C GLY A 260 9.68 16.82 -2.81
N LYS A 261 9.20 17.89 -3.46
CA LYS A 261 7.85 18.42 -3.28
C LYS A 261 7.05 18.18 -4.56
N TYR A 262 5.85 17.65 -4.41
CA TYR A 262 4.98 17.25 -5.51
C TYR A 262 3.59 17.84 -5.30
N THR A 263 3.26 18.89 -6.05
CA THR A 263 1.92 19.47 -6.05
C THR A 263 1.03 18.70 -7.01
N ILE A 264 0.22 17.78 -6.47
CA ILE A 264 -0.61 16.85 -7.23
C ILE A 264 -2.00 16.70 -6.61
N GLY A 265 -2.94 16.14 -7.36
CA GLY A 265 -4.29 15.86 -6.87
C GLY A 265 -5.13 15.12 -7.91
N ASP A 266 -6.18 14.46 -7.45
CA ASP A 266 -7.15 13.70 -8.23
C ASP A 266 -6.48 12.72 -9.22
N LEU A 267 -5.55 11.91 -8.71
CA LEU A 267 -4.86 10.87 -9.48
C LEU A 267 -5.50 9.49 -9.27
N ASN A 268 -5.64 8.75 -10.36
CA ASN A 268 -6.11 7.37 -10.34
C ASN A 268 -4.94 6.40 -10.07
N ILE A 269 -5.08 5.52 -9.07
CA ILE A 269 -4.11 4.46 -8.79
C ILE A 269 -4.55 3.17 -9.52
N PRO A 270 -3.74 2.62 -10.44
CA PRO A 270 -4.03 1.34 -11.12
C PRO A 270 -3.76 0.12 -10.21
N SER A 271 -4.21 -1.05 -10.65
CA SER A 271 -4.00 -2.31 -9.91
C SER A 271 -2.54 -2.77 -9.94
N ASN A 272 -2.18 -3.67 -9.02
CA ASN A 272 -0.88 -4.35 -8.97
C ASN A 272 0.32 -3.38 -8.97
N LEU A 273 0.15 -2.21 -8.39
CA LEU A 273 1.16 -1.16 -8.34
C LEU A 273 1.76 -1.11 -6.94
N SER A 274 3.09 -1.19 -6.86
CA SER A 274 3.84 -0.88 -5.65
C SER A 274 4.48 0.49 -5.77
N ILE A 275 4.22 1.40 -4.83
CA ILE A 275 4.81 2.73 -4.77
C ILE A 275 5.70 2.79 -3.55
N ARG A 276 6.97 3.16 -3.75
CA ARG A 276 7.93 3.45 -2.68
C ARG A 276 8.33 4.91 -2.77
N ALA A 277 7.72 5.74 -1.93
CA ALA A 277 8.06 7.13 -1.81
C ALA A 277 9.13 7.33 -0.73
N ASP A 278 10.16 8.13 -1.05
CA ASP A 278 11.14 8.56 -0.06
C ASP A 278 10.42 9.20 1.15
N PRO A 279 10.86 8.96 2.40
CA PRO A 279 10.26 9.59 3.58
C PRO A 279 10.26 11.14 3.57
N ASN A 280 11.08 11.75 2.71
CA ASN A 280 11.15 13.19 2.48
C ASN A 280 10.42 13.65 1.21
N ALA A 281 9.72 12.76 0.50
CA ALA A 281 8.74 13.15 -0.51
C ALA A 281 7.54 13.80 0.17
N ILE A 282 7.21 15.03 -0.21
CA ILE A 282 6.08 15.80 0.32
C ILE A 282 5.08 16.01 -0.82
N PHE A 283 3.94 15.35 -0.73
CA PHE A 283 2.81 15.56 -1.61
C PHE A 283 1.98 16.72 -1.08
N ILE A 284 1.80 17.76 -1.88
CA ILE A 284 1.04 18.97 -1.55
C ILE A 284 -0.24 18.94 -2.39
N LEU A 285 -1.40 19.05 -1.74
CA LEU A 285 -2.66 18.91 -2.46
C LEU A 285 -2.83 20.08 -3.43
N LYS A 286 -3.04 19.77 -4.71
CA LYS A 286 -3.23 20.78 -5.75
C LYS A 286 -4.48 21.63 -5.47
N ALA A 287 -4.38 22.94 -5.72
CA ALA A 287 -5.54 23.83 -5.62
C ALA A 287 -6.68 23.39 -6.53
N GLY A 288 -7.91 23.35 -5.99
CA GLY A 288 -9.10 22.87 -6.68
C GLY A 288 -9.33 21.36 -6.58
N SER A 289 -8.33 20.59 -6.15
CA SER A 289 -8.47 19.17 -5.84
C SER A 289 -8.95 18.96 -4.42
N THR A 290 -9.68 17.86 -4.20
CA THR A 290 -10.12 17.43 -2.85
C THR A 290 -9.57 16.08 -2.47
N THR A 291 -8.91 15.37 -3.39
CA THR A 291 -8.32 14.06 -3.14
C THR A 291 -6.93 14.02 -3.74
N PHE A 292 -5.97 13.31 -3.14
CA PHE A 292 -4.70 12.99 -3.81
C PHE A 292 -4.86 11.81 -4.74
N PHE A 293 -5.29 10.68 -4.18
CA PHE A 293 -5.39 9.41 -4.86
C PHE A 293 -6.77 8.77 -4.71
N TYR A 294 -7.30 8.25 -5.81
CA TYR A 294 -8.50 7.42 -5.86
C TYR A 294 -8.30 6.22 -6.78
N ASN A 295 -9.16 5.22 -6.73
CA ASN A 295 -9.24 4.20 -7.77
C ASN A 295 -10.54 4.39 -8.58
N LYS A 296 -10.46 4.51 -9.92
CA LYS A 296 -11.52 4.98 -10.84
C LYS A 296 -12.58 3.92 -11.19
N ASP A 297 -13.84 4.36 -11.30
CA ASP A 297 -15.09 3.62 -11.59
C ASP A 297 -15.24 3.10 -13.05
N THR A 298 -15.86 1.93 -13.22
CA THR A 298 -16.52 1.48 -14.46
C THR A 298 -17.82 0.70 -14.14
N VAL A 299 -18.96 1.40 -14.04
CA VAL A 299 -20.39 1.08 -14.33
C VAL A 299 -21.03 -0.24 -13.82
N ASN A 300 -20.32 -1.32 -13.51
CA ASN A 300 -20.87 -2.62 -13.08
C ASN A 300 -20.02 -3.27 -11.97
N ILE A 301 -20.11 -2.75 -10.74
CA ILE A 301 -19.29 -3.13 -9.59
C ILE A 301 -20.16 -3.85 -8.55
N GLY A 302 -19.70 -5.02 -8.10
CA GLY A 302 -20.26 -5.75 -6.98
C GLY A 302 -19.16 -6.49 -6.23
N GLY A 303 -19.16 -6.44 -4.90
CA GLY A 303 -18.09 -7.02 -4.09
C GLY A 303 -16.79 -6.19 -4.12
N TYR A 304 -15.66 -6.86 -4.33
CA TYR A 304 -14.29 -6.33 -4.20
C TYR A 304 -13.51 -6.36 -5.52
N ASP A 305 -14.21 -6.21 -6.64
CA ASP A 305 -13.77 -6.57 -7.99
C ASP A 305 -13.03 -5.46 -8.77
N LYS A 306 -12.87 -4.26 -8.18
CA LYS A 306 -12.43 -3.07 -8.94
C LYS A 306 -10.92 -2.95 -9.10
N THR A 307 -10.19 -2.96 -7.99
CA THR A 307 -8.74 -2.70 -7.99
C THR A 307 -8.11 -3.59 -6.95
N ARG A 308 -6.93 -4.13 -7.25
CA ARG A 308 -6.24 -5.01 -6.30
C ARG A 308 -4.75 -4.80 -6.26
N GLY A 309 -4.11 -5.23 -5.18
CA GLY A 309 -2.65 -5.33 -5.10
C GLY A 309 -1.96 -3.96 -5.12
N ILE A 310 -2.54 -2.97 -4.46
CA ILE A 310 -1.92 -1.64 -4.32
C ILE A 310 -1.06 -1.64 -3.06
N THR A 311 0.20 -1.29 -3.19
CA THR A 311 1.08 -0.97 -2.05
C THR A 311 1.55 0.47 -2.18
N PHE A 312 1.37 1.30 -1.15
CA PHE A 312 1.91 2.64 -1.09
C PHE A 312 2.70 2.81 0.22
N GLU A 313 4.01 2.94 0.14
CA GLU A 313 4.89 3.07 1.30
C GLU A 313 5.68 4.39 1.24
N GLY A 314 5.68 5.12 2.36
CA GLY A 314 6.44 6.34 2.56
C GLY A 314 5.73 7.62 2.14
N GLY A 315 6.51 8.69 1.99
CA GLY A 315 6.01 10.04 1.72
C GLY A 315 5.25 10.70 2.88
N LYS A 316 4.94 11.99 2.68
CA LYS A 316 4.15 12.83 3.59
C LYS A 316 3.11 13.60 2.78
N PHE A 317 1.85 13.54 3.20
CA PHE A 317 0.73 14.22 2.55
C PHE A 317 0.34 15.47 3.31
N ASP A 318 0.61 16.62 2.71
CA ASP A 318 0.18 17.93 3.17
C ASP A 318 -1.13 18.30 2.47
N ILE A 319 -2.24 18.15 3.21
CA ILE A 319 -3.57 18.50 2.70
C ILE A 319 -3.92 19.99 2.90
N GLN A 320 -2.95 20.80 3.38
CA GLN A 320 -3.00 22.26 3.43
C GLN A 320 -4.21 22.85 4.17
N LYS A 321 -4.77 22.13 5.14
CA LYS A 321 -6.01 22.49 5.84
C LYS A 321 -7.22 22.72 4.92
N ILE A 322 -7.19 22.17 3.71
CA ILE A 322 -8.29 22.28 2.75
C ILE A 322 -9.51 21.51 3.28
N LYS A 323 -10.70 22.09 3.09
CA LYS A 323 -11.96 21.46 3.46
C LYS A 323 -12.23 20.22 2.60
N ASP A 324 -12.72 19.16 3.24
CA ASP A 324 -13.07 17.86 2.67
C ASP A 324 -11.92 17.14 1.93
N ALA A 325 -10.68 17.53 2.22
CA ALA A 325 -9.48 16.97 1.64
C ALA A 325 -9.23 15.51 2.09
N LYS A 326 -8.80 14.68 1.14
CA LYS A 326 -8.54 13.25 1.30
C LYS A 326 -7.19 12.88 0.71
N THR A 327 -6.47 12.01 1.39
CA THR A 327 -5.25 11.40 0.89
C THR A 327 -5.58 10.23 -0.03
N PHE A 328 -6.40 9.29 0.46
CA PHE A 328 -6.80 8.11 -0.30
C PHE A 328 -8.31 7.95 -0.27
N VAL A 329 -8.89 7.68 -1.44
CA VAL A 329 -10.26 7.20 -1.56
C VAL A 329 -10.23 5.83 -2.22
N LEU A 330 -10.37 4.80 -1.39
CA LEU A 330 -10.33 3.40 -1.78
C LEU A 330 -11.75 2.84 -1.78
N SER A 331 -12.18 2.32 -2.92
CA SER A 331 -13.53 1.83 -3.11
C SER A 331 -13.55 0.51 -3.87
N HIS A 332 -14.26 -0.52 -3.36
CA HIS A 332 -14.44 -1.82 -4.01
C HIS A 332 -13.13 -2.53 -4.39
N CYS A 333 -12.13 -2.44 -3.53
CA CYS A 333 -10.79 -2.94 -3.80
C CYS A 333 -10.33 -3.96 -2.77
N GLN A 334 -9.35 -4.79 -3.14
CA GLN A 334 -8.77 -5.80 -2.26
C GLN A 334 -7.25 -5.81 -2.28
N ASP A 335 -6.61 -6.45 -1.32
CA ASP A 335 -5.15 -6.62 -1.26
C ASP A 335 -4.43 -5.26 -1.25
N ILE A 336 -4.78 -4.40 -0.29
CA ILE A 336 -4.30 -3.01 -0.21
C ILE A 336 -3.35 -2.83 0.97
N LYS A 337 -2.19 -2.22 0.74
CA LYS A 337 -1.27 -1.82 1.79
C LYS A 337 -0.93 -0.35 1.67
N ILE A 338 -1.16 0.42 2.72
CA ILE A 338 -0.80 1.84 2.79
C ILE A 338 0.03 2.06 4.06
N ASP A 339 1.19 2.68 3.93
CA ASP A 339 2.02 3.15 5.03
C ASP A 339 2.53 4.56 4.74
N THR A 340 1.95 5.56 5.38
CA THR A 340 2.31 6.96 5.11
C THR A 340 1.99 7.92 6.25
N LYS A 341 2.26 9.21 6.03
CA LYS A 341 1.99 10.30 6.98
C LYS A 341 1.04 11.34 6.40
N VAL A 342 0.12 11.85 7.21
CA VAL A 342 -0.77 12.97 6.90
C VAL A 342 -0.49 14.13 7.85
N ILE A 343 -0.33 15.34 7.30
CA ILE A 343 -0.06 16.55 8.08
C ILE A 343 -0.97 17.70 7.65
N ASN A 344 -1.05 18.72 8.52
CA ASN A 344 -1.84 19.93 8.29
C ASN A 344 -3.29 19.62 7.93
N GLY A 345 -3.92 18.75 8.73
CA GLY A 345 -5.27 18.30 8.48
C GLY A 345 -6.28 19.45 8.53
N GLY A 346 -7.17 19.51 7.54
CA GLY A 346 -8.26 20.49 7.45
C GLY A 346 -9.59 19.97 7.98
N GLU A 347 -10.64 20.73 7.72
CA GLU A 347 -12.03 20.32 7.94
C GLU A 347 -12.42 19.21 6.97
N SER A 348 -12.13 17.94 7.30
CA SER A 348 -12.57 16.79 6.52
C SER A 348 -13.41 15.87 7.37
N GLN A 349 -14.26 15.05 6.76
CA GLN A 349 -14.89 13.91 7.43
C GLN A 349 -13.89 12.77 7.67
N SER A 350 -12.98 12.55 6.74
CA SER A 350 -11.86 11.61 6.90
C SER A 350 -10.71 11.90 5.92
N TYR A 351 -9.48 11.51 6.27
CA TYR A 351 -8.34 11.67 5.36
C TYR A 351 -8.06 10.42 4.52
N VAL A 352 -8.32 9.23 5.05
CA VAL A 352 -8.30 7.97 4.30
C VAL A 352 -9.70 7.37 4.31
N VAL A 353 -10.29 7.19 3.14
CA VAL A 353 -11.64 6.64 2.94
C VAL A 353 -11.53 5.18 2.49
N LEU A 354 -12.23 4.29 3.20
CA LEU A 354 -12.39 2.89 2.86
C LEU A 354 -13.88 2.60 2.58
N ASN A 355 -14.21 2.20 1.36
CA ASN A 355 -15.55 1.73 1.01
C ASN A 355 -15.45 0.36 0.35
N ALA A 356 -16.16 -0.66 0.85
CA ALA A 356 -16.08 -2.02 0.32
C ALA A 356 -14.62 -2.47 0.08
N VAL A 357 -13.78 -2.38 1.10
CA VAL A 357 -12.36 -2.76 1.01
C VAL A 357 -12.15 -4.10 1.70
N LYS A 358 -11.42 -5.02 1.04
CA LYS A 358 -11.07 -6.32 1.60
C LYS A 358 -9.57 -6.52 1.71
N ASP A 359 -9.12 -7.31 2.67
CA ASP A 359 -7.74 -7.80 2.74
C ASP A 359 -6.74 -6.62 2.71
N ALA A 360 -6.88 -5.71 3.68
CA ALA A 360 -6.14 -4.44 3.67
C ALA A 360 -5.35 -4.17 4.96
N GLU A 361 -4.20 -3.51 4.83
CA GLU A 361 -3.37 -3.03 5.92
C GLU A 361 -3.11 -1.53 5.76
N ILE A 362 -3.65 -0.74 6.69
CA ILE A 362 -3.62 0.73 6.65
C ILE A 362 -2.83 1.25 7.86
N ASN A 363 -1.61 1.71 7.59
CA ASN A 363 -0.68 2.29 8.55
C ASN A 363 -0.60 3.81 8.32
N ILE A 364 -1.11 4.62 9.25
CA ILE A 364 -1.14 6.08 9.09
C ILE A 364 -0.58 6.77 10.33
N GLU A 365 0.41 7.64 10.13
CA GLU A 365 0.81 8.65 11.09
C GLU A 365 0.12 9.97 10.77
N ALA A 366 -0.66 10.53 11.70
CA ALA A 366 -1.32 11.82 11.52
C ALA A 366 -0.92 12.80 12.62
N THR A 367 -0.47 13.99 12.22
CA THR A 367 -0.06 15.06 13.16
C THR A 367 -0.68 16.39 12.74
N ASP A 368 -1.21 17.11 13.73
CA ASP A 368 -1.83 18.44 13.56
C ASP A 368 -3.00 18.41 12.56
N CYS A 369 -3.91 17.45 12.79
CA CYS A 369 -5.09 17.21 11.99
C CYS A 369 -6.38 17.37 12.81
N SER A 370 -6.53 18.53 13.44
CA SER A 370 -7.72 18.87 14.24
C SER A 370 -8.84 19.39 13.34
N ALA A 371 -9.55 18.49 12.65
CA ALA A 371 -10.77 18.84 11.94
C ALA A 371 -11.81 19.47 12.89
N THR A 372 -12.66 20.37 12.40
CA THR A 372 -13.76 20.99 13.19
C THR A 372 -15.11 20.31 12.97
N THR A 373 -15.27 19.54 11.89
CA THR A 373 -16.52 18.83 11.53
C THR A 373 -16.85 17.74 12.55
N SER A 374 -18.12 17.39 12.77
CA SER A 374 -18.54 16.39 13.77
C SER A 374 -17.98 14.96 13.55
N ILE A 375 -17.39 14.70 12.39
CA ILE A 375 -16.96 13.35 11.97
C ILE A 375 -15.43 13.22 11.91
N GLY A 376 -14.67 14.27 11.62
CA GLY A 376 -13.26 14.25 11.19
C GLY A 376 -12.33 13.18 11.74
N ALA A 377 -12.32 12.02 11.07
CA ALA A 377 -11.49 10.87 11.37
C ALA A 377 -10.18 10.84 10.59
N THR A 378 -9.18 10.14 11.09
CA THR A 378 -7.96 9.89 10.31
C THR A 378 -8.23 8.85 9.23
N VAL A 379 -8.86 7.74 9.61
CA VAL A 379 -9.37 6.70 8.71
C VAL A 379 -10.88 6.60 8.88
N GLY A 380 -11.61 6.64 7.78
CA GLY A 380 -13.07 6.54 7.73
C GLY A 380 -13.52 5.34 6.90
N ILE A 381 -14.41 4.51 7.45
CA ILE A 381 -15.20 3.58 6.61
C ILE A 381 -16.43 4.31 6.08
N TYR A 382 -16.70 4.15 4.80
CA TYR A 382 -17.86 4.69 4.11
C TYR A 382 -18.66 3.57 3.48
N ILE A 383 -19.95 3.81 3.33
CA ILE A 383 -20.79 3.06 2.41
C ILE A 383 -21.45 4.11 1.50
N PHE A 384 -21.06 4.12 0.22
CA PHE A 384 -21.66 5.05 -0.72
C PHE A 384 -23.07 4.58 -1.08
N ASN A 385 -24.10 5.40 -0.77
CA ASN A 385 -25.48 5.16 -1.17
C ASN A 385 -26.03 6.37 -1.97
N ASP A 386 -27.27 6.25 -2.42
CA ASP A 386 -28.01 7.27 -3.16
C ASP A 386 -28.24 8.59 -2.38
N LYS A 387 -27.99 8.59 -1.06
CA LYS A 387 -28.20 9.74 -0.15
C LYS A 387 -26.90 10.39 0.32
N ASN A 388 -25.76 9.73 0.17
CA ASN A 388 -24.47 10.20 0.63
C ASN A 388 -23.84 11.10 -0.44
N THR A 389 -24.15 12.39 -0.37
CA THR A 389 -23.61 13.44 -1.25
C THR A 389 -22.15 13.76 -0.90
N LEU A 390 -21.22 12.82 -1.09
CA LEU A 390 -19.82 13.20 -1.25
C LEU A 390 -19.67 13.78 -2.65
N ALA A 391 -19.51 15.09 -2.73
CA ALA A 391 -19.78 15.94 -3.90
C ALA A 391 -18.84 15.75 -5.11
N ASN A 392 -18.25 14.57 -5.34
CA ASN A 392 -17.30 14.41 -6.45
C ASN A 392 -16.99 12.96 -6.91
N GLN A 393 -17.97 12.05 -7.01
CA GLN A 393 -17.75 10.80 -7.76
C GLN A 393 -18.95 10.45 -8.66
N ASN A 394 -18.67 10.41 -9.96
CA ASN A 394 -19.61 10.12 -11.05
C ASN A 394 -20.23 8.71 -10.89
N GLU A 395 -21.57 8.66 -10.90
CA GLU A 395 -22.46 7.57 -11.32
C GLU A 395 -22.05 6.10 -11.11
N LYS A 396 -22.47 5.53 -9.95
CA LYS A 396 -23.00 4.15 -9.71
C LYS A 396 -22.19 2.92 -10.22
N PRO A 397 -22.01 1.88 -9.37
CA PRO A 397 -23.14 1.23 -8.68
C PRO A 397 -23.03 1.05 -7.16
N TYR A 398 -24.23 0.93 -6.57
CA TYR A 398 -24.55 0.94 -5.15
C TYR A 398 -24.61 -0.45 -4.57
N ASP A 399 -23.46 -1.13 -4.49
CA ASP A 399 -23.43 -2.41 -3.79
C ASP A 399 -23.14 -2.20 -2.29
N LEU A 400 -23.96 -2.87 -1.48
CA LEU A 400 -23.97 -2.87 -0.02
C LEU A 400 -22.87 -3.80 0.53
N THR A 401 -21.70 -3.79 -0.11
CA THR A 401 -20.58 -4.63 0.27
C THR A 401 -19.84 -4.03 1.48
N PRO A 402 -19.70 -4.78 2.60
CA PRO A 402 -18.97 -4.29 3.76
C PRO A 402 -17.45 -4.32 3.55
N CYS A 403 -16.71 -3.49 4.29
CA CYS A 403 -15.29 -3.78 4.52
C CYS A 403 -15.10 -5.08 5.32
N ASP A 404 -14.10 -5.89 4.94
CA ASP A 404 -13.80 -7.19 5.53
C ASP A 404 -12.29 -7.44 5.59
N ASN A 405 -11.80 -8.07 6.66
CA ASN A 405 -10.39 -8.41 6.87
C ASN A 405 -9.46 -7.20 6.70
N ILE A 406 -9.66 -6.18 7.52
CA ILE A 406 -8.83 -4.96 7.50
C ILE A 406 -8.05 -4.78 8.80
N THR A 407 -6.77 -4.44 8.67
CA THR A 407 -5.91 -4.05 9.78
C THR A 407 -5.63 -2.55 9.68
N VAL A 408 -5.89 -1.81 10.76
CA VAL A 408 -5.65 -0.37 10.83
C VAL A 408 -4.72 -0.07 12.00
N ASN A 409 -3.55 0.50 11.71
CA ASN A 409 -2.57 0.92 12.70
C ASN A 409 -2.35 2.44 12.62
N LEU A 410 -2.65 3.15 13.72
CA LEU A 410 -2.56 4.60 13.75
C LEU A 410 -1.52 5.13 14.75
N LYS A 411 -0.79 6.18 14.35
CA LYS A 411 0.02 7.01 15.23
C LYS A 411 -0.48 8.44 15.16
N LEU A 412 -1.07 8.95 16.24
CA LEU A 412 -1.89 10.16 16.20
C LEU A 412 -1.36 11.21 17.19
N LYS A 413 -1.25 12.45 16.74
CA LYS A 413 -0.95 13.59 17.60
C LYS A 413 -1.74 14.82 17.19
N ASN A 414 -2.46 15.43 18.13
CA ASN A 414 -3.27 16.63 17.88
C ASN A 414 -4.31 16.39 16.76
N VAL A 415 -5.09 15.32 16.88
CA VAL A 415 -6.12 14.96 15.89
C VAL A 415 -7.52 14.98 16.50
N LYS A 416 -8.55 14.97 15.65
CA LYS A 416 -9.93 14.92 16.12
C LYS A 416 -10.39 13.51 16.49
N LYS A 417 -10.36 12.57 15.54
CA LYS A 417 -10.64 11.14 15.77
C LYS A 417 -9.60 10.26 15.08
N GLY A 418 -9.40 9.07 15.60
CA GLY A 418 -8.58 8.05 14.93
C GLY A 418 -9.35 7.37 13.81
N PHE A 419 -10.24 6.45 14.19
CA PHE A 419 -11.07 5.69 13.26
C PHE A 419 -12.56 5.99 13.47
N ALA A 420 -13.32 6.09 12.39
CA ALA A 420 -14.78 6.14 12.46
C ALA A 420 -15.45 5.46 11.26
N GLU A 421 -16.63 4.88 11.45
CA GLU A 421 -17.54 4.65 10.33
C GLU A 421 -18.39 5.91 10.10
N ILE A 422 -18.42 6.36 8.85
CA ILE A 422 -19.08 7.59 8.42
C ILE A 422 -20.45 7.23 7.84
N MET A 423 -21.51 7.62 8.56
CA MET A 423 -22.91 7.40 8.18
C MET A 423 -23.29 5.91 8.06
N PRO A 424 -23.43 5.19 9.19
CA PRO A 424 -23.76 3.77 9.16
C PRO A 424 -25.09 3.49 8.47
N ILE A 425 -25.10 2.45 7.63
CA ILE A 425 -26.28 2.01 6.88
C ILE A 425 -26.92 0.80 7.57
N ASP A 426 -28.24 0.67 7.44
CA ASP A 426 -28.98 -0.48 7.93
C ASP A 426 -28.48 -1.80 7.30
N LYS A 427 -28.36 -2.86 8.11
CA LYS A 427 -27.96 -4.23 7.72
C LYS A 427 -26.53 -4.42 7.18
N ILE A 428 -25.70 -3.38 7.18
CA ILE A 428 -24.29 -3.51 6.80
C ILE A 428 -23.47 -3.79 8.05
N ILE A 429 -22.76 -4.91 8.03
CA ILE A 429 -21.86 -5.33 9.10
C ILE A 429 -20.46 -5.48 8.54
N HIS A 430 -19.54 -4.64 9.01
CA HIS A 430 -18.12 -4.79 8.73
C HIS A 430 -17.52 -5.92 9.56
N LYS A 431 -16.58 -6.68 9.00
CA LYS A 431 -16.09 -7.91 9.64
C LYS A 431 -14.57 -7.98 9.68
N ASN A 432 -14.04 -8.74 10.63
CA ASN A 432 -12.62 -9.08 10.73
C ASN A 432 -11.72 -7.83 10.77
N ILE A 433 -12.04 -6.89 11.66
CA ILE A 433 -11.27 -5.64 11.81
C ILE A 433 -10.26 -5.79 12.96
N ILE A 434 -8.98 -5.59 12.65
CA ILE A 434 -7.91 -5.44 13.65
C ILE A 434 -7.56 -3.96 13.76
N TYR A 435 -7.64 -3.40 14.97
CA TYR A 435 -7.38 -1.98 15.20
C TYR A 435 -6.34 -1.76 16.29
N ASN A 436 -5.28 -1.01 15.94
CA ASN A 436 -4.24 -0.59 16.85
C ASN A 436 -3.99 0.90 16.74
N VAL A 437 -3.74 1.55 17.87
CA VAL A 437 -3.51 3.01 17.90
C VAL A 437 -2.56 3.40 19.01
N GLN A 438 -1.71 4.37 18.71
CA GLN A 438 -0.91 5.10 19.68
C GLN A 438 -1.18 6.58 19.50
N ALA A 439 -1.77 7.22 20.50
CA ALA A 439 -2.34 8.54 20.34
C ALA A 439 -2.07 9.47 21.53
N GLU A 440 -1.79 10.72 21.20
CA GLU A 440 -1.66 11.84 22.14
C GLU A 440 -2.60 12.98 21.70
N ASN A 441 -3.34 13.55 22.64
CA ASN A 441 -4.16 14.74 22.42
C ASN A 441 -5.24 14.56 21.32
N VAL A 442 -6.08 13.53 21.44
CA VAL A 442 -7.24 13.30 20.56
C VAL A 442 -8.47 14.01 21.10
N SER A 443 -9.14 14.86 20.33
CA SER A 443 -10.22 15.70 20.88
C SER A 443 -11.53 14.96 21.14
N GLU A 444 -11.88 14.00 20.29
CA GLU A 444 -13.06 13.15 20.41
C GLU A 444 -12.63 11.70 20.64
N GLU A 445 -12.92 10.75 19.74
CA GLU A 445 -12.66 9.32 20.01
C GLU A 445 -11.37 8.78 19.39
N LEU A 446 -10.72 7.82 20.07
CA LEU A 446 -9.69 6.99 19.43
C LEU A 446 -10.31 6.17 18.30
N GLY A 447 -11.44 5.50 18.58
CA GLY A 447 -12.17 4.74 17.58
C GLY A 447 -13.68 4.75 17.84
N LEU A 448 -14.45 4.99 16.79
CA LEU A 448 -15.90 4.85 16.75
C LEU A 448 -16.27 3.77 15.72
N PHE A 449 -16.72 2.62 16.21
CA PHE A 449 -17.07 1.46 15.40
C PHE A 449 -18.58 1.29 15.43
N ASN A 450 -19.27 1.47 14.31
CA ASN A 450 -20.68 1.08 14.23
C ASN A 450 -20.79 -0.26 13.47
N ASN A 451 -21.74 -1.10 13.91
CA ASN A 451 -22.06 -2.39 13.29
C ASN A 451 -20.83 -3.22 12.80
N VAL A 452 -19.83 -3.42 13.66
CA VAL A 452 -18.65 -4.25 13.35
C VAL A 452 -18.74 -5.59 14.09
N SER A 453 -18.41 -6.70 13.43
CA SER A 453 -18.25 -8.04 14.03
C SER A 453 -16.83 -8.58 13.83
N TYR A 454 -16.44 -9.59 14.62
CA TYR A 454 -15.11 -10.20 14.58
C TYR A 454 -14.00 -9.15 14.73
N PHE A 455 -14.14 -8.29 15.75
CA PHE A 455 -13.24 -7.16 15.98
C PHE A 455 -12.16 -7.50 17.00
N LYS A 456 -10.91 -7.08 16.74
CA LYS A 456 -9.79 -7.30 17.64
C LYS A 456 -8.95 -6.04 17.84
N THR A 457 -8.44 -5.85 19.05
CA THR A 457 -7.31 -4.93 19.32
C THR A 457 -6.13 -5.68 19.90
N GLU A 458 -4.91 -5.19 19.64
CA GLU A 458 -3.68 -5.74 20.23
C GLU A 458 -2.91 -4.68 21.01
N LYS A 459 -2.99 -3.42 20.57
CA LYS A 459 -2.34 -2.28 21.22
C LYS A 459 -3.11 -0.99 21.01
N VAL A 460 -3.71 -0.49 22.09
CA VAL A 460 -4.46 0.78 22.10
C VAL A 460 -3.90 1.65 23.22
N ILE A 461 -3.06 2.61 22.88
CA ILE A 461 -2.46 3.55 23.82
C ILE A 461 -3.02 4.94 23.54
N GLY A 462 -3.64 5.55 24.55
CA GLY A 462 -4.17 6.91 24.46
C GLY A 462 -3.82 7.74 25.68
N ASN A 463 -3.31 8.94 25.46
CA ASN A 463 -3.13 9.96 26.49
C ASN A 463 -3.80 11.27 26.06
N ASP A 464 -4.56 11.90 26.97
CA ASP A 464 -5.33 13.12 26.71
C ASP A 464 -6.32 12.91 25.56
N ILE A 465 -7.34 12.09 25.80
CA ILE A 465 -8.31 11.68 24.78
C ILE A 465 -9.74 12.11 25.14
N GLY A 466 -10.59 12.41 24.16
CA GLY A 466 -12.01 12.64 24.42
C GLY A 466 -12.71 11.36 24.88
N HIS A 467 -12.68 10.32 24.06
CA HIS A 467 -13.11 8.95 24.39
C HIS A 467 -12.08 7.95 23.86
N GLY A 468 -12.01 6.77 24.47
CA GLY A 468 -11.23 5.65 23.96
C GLY A 468 -11.95 4.95 22.82
N LEU A 469 -12.39 3.71 23.05
CA LEU A 469 -13.06 2.89 22.05
C LEU A 469 -14.58 2.93 22.27
N ILE A 470 -15.33 3.30 21.24
CA ILE A 470 -16.79 3.27 21.24
C ILE A 470 -17.26 2.26 20.20
N PHE A 471 -18.08 1.31 20.64
CA PHE A 471 -18.79 0.35 19.80
C PHE A 471 -20.28 0.65 19.86
N GLN A 472 -20.86 1.01 18.73
CA GLN A 472 -22.22 1.45 18.61
C GLN A 472 -23.00 0.51 17.70
N ILE A 473 -23.88 -0.30 18.30
CA ILE A 473 -24.69 -1.25 17.56
C ILE A 473 -26.05 -0.62 17.28
N LEU A 474 -26.31 -0.31 16.02
CA LEU A 474 -27.45 0.54 15.63
C LEU A 474 -28.59 -0.23 15.02
N ASN A 475 -28.25 -1.23 14.20
CA ASN A 475 -29.13 -1.72 13.15
C ASN A 475 -29.15 -3.25 13.04
N ASP A 476 -28.14 -3.96 13.56
CA ASP A 476 -28.09 -5.43 13.48
C ASP A 476 -27.37 -6.05 14.70
N VAL A 477 -27.38 -7.38 14.83
CA VAL A 477 -26.61 -8.10 15.85
C VAL A 477 -25.16 -8.24 15.40
N CYS A 478 -24.22 -7.86 16.26
CA CYS A 478 -22.79 -7.99 16.00
C CYS A 478 -22.13 -8.86 17.07
N GLU A 479 -21.18 -9.69 16.68
CA GLU A 479 -20.59 -10.67 17.59
C GLU A 479 -19.06 -10.73 17.51
N ASP A 480 -18.47 -11.38 18.52
CA ASP A 480 -17.06 -11.73 18.62
C ASP A 480 -16.12 -10.52 18.65
N PHE A 481 -16.00 -9.94 19.84
CA PHE A 481 -15.08 -8.84 20.12
C PHE A 481 -13.98 -9.31 21.06
N THR A 482 -12.72 -9.05 20.71
CA THR A 482 -11.57 -9.33 21.58
C THR A 482 -10.74 -8.06 21.75
N ILE A 483 -10.90 -7.42 22.91
CA ILE A 483 -10.30 -6.13 23.23
C ILE A 483 -9.14 -6.34 24.21
N GLU A 484 -7.92 -6.26 23.69
CA GLU A 484 -6.67 -6.44 24.43
C GLU A 484 -5.73 -5.23 24.25
N GLY A 485 -4.75 -5.12 25.15
CA GLY A 485 -3.67 -4.13 25.03
C GLY A 485 -4.12 -2.67 25.19
N VAL A 486 -5.26 -2.44 25.86
CA VAL A 486 -5.79 -1.08 26.09
C VAL A 486 -5.09 -0.42 27.28
N ASN A 487 -4.52 0.76 27.04
CA ASN A 487 -3.97 1.67 28.05
C ASN A 487 -4.40 3.10 27.72
N VAL A 488 -5.51 3.52 28.31
CA VAL A 488 -6.16 4.82 28.07
C VAL A 488 -6.08 5.68 29.33
N ARG A 489 -5.58 6.90 29.18
CA ARG A 489 -5.35 7.82 30.30
C ARG A 489 -5.81 9.23 29.98
N ASN A 490 -6.21 9.94 31.04
CA ASN A 490 -6.54 11.36 31.03
C ASN A 490 -7.66 11.69 30.03
N GLY A 491 -8.90 11.37 30.41
CA GLY A 491 -10.06 11.78 29.62
C GLY A 491 -10.19 13.30 29.63
N LYS A 492 -10.22 13.93 28.44
CA LYS A 492 -10.32 15.39 28.28
C LYS A 492 -11.61 15.95 28.86
N ASN A 493 -12.74 15.30 28.58
CA ASN A 493 -14.04 15.73 29.07
C ASN A 493 -14.43 14.94 30.32
N LYS A 494 -14.49 15.64 31.45
CA LYS A 494 -14.84 15.06 32.76
C LYS A 494 -16.31 14.68 32.89
N GLU A 495 -17.16 15.10 31.97
CA GLU A 495 -18.59 14.83 31.96
C GLU A 495 -19.01 13.77 30.94
N THR A 496 -18.22 13.54 29.88
CA THR A 496 -18.63 12.59 28.82
C THR A 496 -17.62 11.48 28.54
N SER A 497 -16.33 11.64 28.85
CA SER A 497 -15.30 10.69 28.40
C SER A 497 -15.53 9.25 28.87
N ARG A 498 -15.25 8.29 28.00
CA ARG A 498 -15.33 6.85 28.27
C ARG A 498 -14.04 6.18 27.84
N GLY A 499 -13.52 5.23 28.62
CA GLY A 499 -12.37 4.44 28.21
C GLY A 499 -12.75 3.39 27.15
N ILE A 500 -13.70 2.52 27.48
CA ILE A 500 -14.32 1.58 26.53
C ILE A 500 -15.83 1.67 26.71
N TRP A 501 -16.56 1.79 25.61
CA TRP A 501 -18.02 1.90 25.64
C TRP A 501 -18.67 1.06 24.56
N PHE A 502 -19.39 0.02 24.97
CA PHE A 502 -20.33 -0.68 24.11
C PHE A 502 -21.73 -0.12 24.34
N LYS A 503 -22.41 0.30 23.28
CA LYS A 503 -23.77 0.84 23.36
C LYS A 503 -24.67 0.23 22.31
N SER A 504 -25.86 -0.17 22.74
CA SER A 504 -26.94 -0.60 21.87
C SER A 504 -28.29 0.02 22.26
N LYS A 505 -29.30 -0.20 21.42
CA LYS A 505 -30.68 0.19 21.69
C LYS A 505 -31.32 -0.75 22.72
N ASP A 506 -32.24 -0.22 23.51
CA ASP A 506 -33.05 -0.98 24.45
C ASP A 506 -34.12 -1.83 23.71
N GLY A 507 -34.42 -3.00 24.27
CA GLY A 507 -35.47 -3.93 23.79
C GLY A 507 -34.96 -5.32 23.41
N ASP A 508 -35.74 -6.36 23.67
CA ASP A 508 -35.34 -7.77 23.45
C ASP A 508 -35.05 -8.12 21.98
N ALA A 509 -35.70 -7.42 21.05
CA ALA A 509 -35.51 -7.53 19.61
C ALA A 509 -34.61 -6.43 19.03
N ALA A 510 -34.01 -5.59 19.88
CA ALA A 510 -33.11 -4.55 19.43
C ALA A 510 -31.79 -5.17 18.90
N PRO A 511 -31.12 -4.48 17.96
CA PRO A 511 -29.71 -4.71 17.66
C PRO A 511 -28.90 -4.84 18.95
N ARG A 512 -27.87 -5.70 18.98
CA ARG A 512 -27.06 -5.90 20.18
C ARG A 512 -25.68 -6.47 19.85
N TYR A 513 -24.71 -6.22 20.72
CA TYR A 513 -23.43 -6.91 20.68
C TYR A 513 -23.49 -8.23 21.48
N GLU A 514 -22.81 -9.25 20.99
CA GLU A 514 -22.65 -10.54 21.64
C GLU A 514 -21.17 -10.97 21.72
N ASN A 515 -20.84 -11.84 22.69
CA ASN A 515 -19.53 -12.49 22.80
C ASN A 515 -18.33 -11.52 22.87
N VAL A 516 -18.39 -10.57 23.81
CA VAL A 516 -17.33 -9.58 24.03
C VAL A 516 -16.34 -10.09 25.08
N ARG A 517 -15.04 -10.00 24.79
CA ARG A 517 -13.95 -10.27 25.74
C ARG A 517 -13.10 -9.01 25.86
N ILE A 518 -12.98 -8.45 27.07
CA ILE A 518 -12.10 -7.30 27.37
C ILE A 518 -11.06 -7.77 28.39
N ILE A 519 -9.79 -7.83 28.00
CA ILE A 519 -8.75 -8.53 28.77
C ILE A 519 -7.62 -7.56 29.14
N ASN A 520 -7.31 -7.50 30.43
CA ASN A 520 -6.27 -6.65 31.03
C ASN A 520 -6.31 -5.15 30.61
N PRO A 521 -7.49 -4.48 30.53
CA PRO A 521 -7.52 -3.07 30.18
C PRO A 521 -6.97 -2.20 31.32
N VAL A 522 -6.18 -1.18 30.99
CA VAL A 522 -5.71 -0.14 31.90
C VAL A 522 -6.39 1.18 31.56
N ILE A 523 -7.26 1.67 32.43
CA ILE A 523 -8.00 2.93 32.21
C ILE A 523 -7.79 3.87 33.39
N ARG A 524 -7.48 5.14 33.11
CA ARG A 524 -7.20 6.16 34.11
C ARG A 524 -7.89 7.48 33.82
N ALA A 525 -8.57 8.03 34.82
CA ALA A 525 -9.05 9.41 34.82
C ALA A 525 -9.94 9.79 33.62
N CYS A 526 -10.76 8.86 33.13
CA CYS A 526 -11.89 9.15 32.25
C CYS A 526 -13.12 9.57 33.09
N ASN A 527 -14.22 10.00 32.46
CA ASN A 527 -15.46 10.20 33.19
C ASN A 527 -15.99 8.84 33.69
N LYS A 528 -16.21 7.88 32.79
CA LYS A 528 -16.38 6.45 33.17
C LYS A 528 -15.31 5.60 32.52
N GLY A 529 -14.96 4.49 33.18
CA GLY A 529 -13.92 3.58 32.68
C GLY A 529 -14.45 2.68 31.56
N ILE A 530 -15.13 1.60 31.92
CA ILE A 530 -15.74 0.64 30.99
C ILE A 530 -17.25 0.70 31.16
N THR A 531 -17.98 0.81 30.06
CA THR A 531 -19.45 0.87 30.06
C THR A 531 -20.00 -0.08 29.00
N THR A 532 -20.99 -0.90 29.38
CA THR A 532 -21.68 -1.82 28.46
C THR A 532 -23.19 -1.65 28.58
N ASP A 533 -23.80 -1.07 27.54
CA ASP A 533 -25.23 -0.77 27.47
C ASP A 533 -25.96 -1.77 26.57
N TYR A 534 -27.00 -2.44 27.07
CA TYR A 534 -27.94 -3.26 26.28
C TYR A 534 -27.30 -4.29 25.32
N GLY A 535 -26.56 -5.26 25.85
CA GLY A 535 -25.96 -6.35 25.06
C GLY A 535 -26.06 -7.71 25.72
N ARG A 536 -25.25 -8.66 25.23
CA ARG A 536 -25.19 -10.01 25.81
C ARG A 536 -23.78 -10.59 25.82
N GLY A 537 -23.46 -11.39 26.84
CA GLY A 537 -22.27 -12.24 26.82
C GLY A 537 -20.96 -11.45 26.83
N VAL A 538 -20.81 -10.52 27.78
CA VAL A 538 -19.58 -9.76 27.97
C VAL A 538 -18.75 -10.40 29.09
N ARG A 539 -17.44 -10.56 28.88
CA ARG A 539 -16.48 -10.96 29.90
C ARG A 539 -15.35 -9.93 29.99
N ILE A 540 -15.24 -9.29 31.15
CA ILE A 540 -14.13 -8.37 31.48
C ILE A 540 -13.19 -9.11 32.43
N VAL A 541 -11.92 -9.23 32.08
CA VAL A 541 -10.93 -10.01 32.83
C VAL A 541 -9.77 -9.13 33.25
N ASN A 542 -9.51 -9.13 34.56
CA ASN A 542 -8.43 -8.45 35.23
C ASN A 542 -8.27 -6.96 34.82
N PRO A 543 -9.35 -6.15 34.85
CA PRO A 543 -9.24 -4.75 34.53
C PRO A 543 -8.52 -3.97 35.64
N ASP A 544 -7.78 -2.96 35.25
CA ASP A 544 -7.21 -1.98 36.15
C ASP A 544 -7.81 -0.61 35.80
N VAL A 545 -8.85 -0.20 36.51
CA VAL A 545 -9.62 1.02 36.23
C VAL A 545 -9.61 1.92 37.44
N GLN A 546 -9.03 3.11 37.28
CA GLN A 546 -8.83 3.99 38.41
C GLN A 546 -9.08 5.46 38.12
N GLY A 547 -9.50 6.15 39.16
CA GLY A 547 -9.53 7.60 39.17
C GLY A 547 -10.59 8.21 38.25
N CYS A 548 -11.59 7.44 37.82
CA CYS A 548 -12.70 7.93 37.01
C CYS A 548 -13.58 8.92 37.79
N TRP A 549 -14.19 9.88 37.09
CA TRP A 549 -15.02 10.91 37.72
C TRP A 549 -16.36 10.35 38.20
N GLU A 550 -16.96 9.46 37.42
CA GLU A 550 -18.14 8.66 37.71
C GLU A 550 -17.75 7.17 37.83
N ASP A 551 -18.52 6.25 37.25
CA ASP A 551 -18.34 4.81 37.42
C ASP A 551 -16.99 4.30 36.87
N GLY A 552 -16.36 3.39 37.61
CA GLY A 552 -15.19 2.65 37.11
C GLY A 552 -15.59 1.68 36.00
N VAL A 553 -16.31 0.63 36.37
CA VAL A 553 -16.93 -0.33 35.44
C VAL A 553 -18.43 -0.34 35.66
N TRP A 554 -19.19 -0.18 34.58
CA TRP A 554 -20.64 -0.12 34.61
C TRP A 554 -21.28 -1.10 33.63
N ASN A 555 -22.05 -2.05 34.17
CA ASN A 555 -22.98 -2.85 33.38
C ASN A 555 -24.36 -2.18 33.38
N TYR A 556 -24.77 -1.65 32.22
CA TYR A 556 -26.08 -1.05 32.01
C TYR A 556 -26.93 -1.94 31.09
N PHE A 557 -27.57 -2.96 31.66
CA PHE A 557 -28.47 -3.90 30.94
C PHE A 557 -27.79 -4.81 29.93
N THR A 558 -26.52 -5.14 30.16
CA THR A 558 -25.91 -6.26 29.46
C THR A 558 -26.23 -7.56 30.19
N LEU A 559 -26.85 -8.50 29.48
CA LEU A 559 -27.17 -9.84 29.99
C LEU A 559 -25.97 -10.78 29.88
N ASP A 560 -25.93 -11.82 30.71
CA ASP A 560 -24.84 -12.81 30.71
C ASP A 560 -23.46 -12.12 30.86
N TRP A 561 -23.39 -11.09 31.70
CA TRP A 561 -22.22 -10.25 31.90
C TRP A 561 -21.32 -10.80 33.01
N ALA A 562 -20.01 -10.78 32.82
CA ALA A 562 -19.07 -11.25 33.81
C ALA A 562 -17.86 -10.33 33.98
N LEU A 563 -17.43 -10.17 35.21
CA LEU A 563 -16.21 -9.46 35.59
C LEU A 563 -15.37 -10.33 36.54
N HIS A 564 -14.15 -10.63 36.14
CA HIS A 564 -13.25 -11.52 36.88
C HIS A 564 -11.93 -10.82 37.21
N GLY A 565 -11.56 -10.78 38.49
CA GLY A 565 -10.29 -10.21 38.96
C GLY A 565 -10.18 -8.69 38.79
N GLY A 566 -8.96 -8.18 38.90
CA GLY A 566 -8.66 -6.77 38.67
C GLY A 566 -8.87 -5.85 39.87
N MET A 567 -8.55 -4.57 39.65
CA MET A 567 -8.57 -3.53 40.66
C MET A 567 -9.33 -2.30 40.15
N LEU A 568 -10.40 -1.96 40.84
CA LEU A 568 -11.27 -0.81 40.58
C LEU A 568 -11.19 0.14 41.77
N GLN A 569 -10.43 1.23 41.65
CA GLN A 569 -10.19 2.10 42.81
C GLN A 569 -10.25 3.59 42.51
N SER A 570 -10.70 4.33 43.53
CA SER A 570 -10.76 5.79 43.49
C SER A 570 -11.56 6.33 42.30
N ASN A 571 -12.53 5.56 41.81
CA ASN A 571 -13.53 6.03 40.87
C ASN A 571 -14.65 6.73 41.66
N ASN A 572 -15.64 7.27 40.95
CA ASN A 572 -16.67 8.12 41.50
C ASN A 572 -16.07 9.27 42.33
N LYS A 573 -15.08 9.98 41.77
CA LYS A 573 -14.40 11.09 42.45
C LYS A 573 -15.34 12.22 42.85
N VAL A 574 -16.47 12.38 42.15
CA VAL A 574 -17.49 13.38 42.49
C VAL A 574 -18.28 12.96 43.75
N GLY A 575 -18.25 11.68 44.12
CA GLY A 575 -18.91 11.16 45.32
C GLY A 575 -20.42 11.05 45.17
N TRP A 576 -20.93 10.82 43.96
CA TRP A 576 -22.36 10.62 43.73
C TRP A 576 -22.82 9.29 44.32
N ALA A 577 -23.88 9.31 45.12
CA ALA A 577 -24.45 8.08 45.71
C ALA A 577 -24.96 7.07 44.65
N SER A 578 -25.21 7.56 43.45
CA SER A 578 -25.69 6.84 42.28
C SER A 578 -24.58 6.21 41.41
N ARG A 579 -23.32 6.27 41.86
CA ARG A 579 -22.14 5.82 41.11
C ARG A 579 -21.20 5.02 42.00
N ALA A 580 -20.36 4.16 41.41
CA ALA A 580 -19.45 3.29 42.15
C ALA A 580 -18.20 2.89 41.36
N ASP A 581 -17.20 2.29 42.02
CA ASP A 581 -16.08 1.66 41.32
C ASP A 581 -16.57 0.50 40.43
N LEU A 582 -17.48 -0.31 40.97
CA LEU A 582 -18.24 -1.31 40.23
C LEU A 582 -19.75 -1.01 40.36
N HIS A 583 -20.40 -0.81 39.22
CA HIS A 583 -21.83 -0.56 39.14
C HIS A 583 -22.49 -1.62 38.23
N ILE A 584 -23.46 -2.34 38.77
CA ILE A 584 -24.31 -3.27 38.00
C ILE A 584 -25.75 -2.79 38.09
N GLY A 585 -26.31 -2.46 36.93
CA GLY A 585 -27.70 -2.08 36.77
C GLY A 585 -27.93 -0.60 36.48
N GLU A 586 -29.21 -0.23 36.37
CA GLU A 586 -29.68 1.16 36.28
C GLU A 586 -30.27 1.57 37.62
N ILE A 587 -30.02 2.83 38.00
CA ILE A 587 -30.60 3.43 39.20
C ILE A 587 -32.11 3.43 39.12
N ALA A 588 -32.77 2.82 40.10
CA ALA A 588 -34.22 2.87 40.23
C ALA A 588 -34.73 4.34 40.24
N ILE A 589 -35.35 4.76 39.14
CA ILE A 589 -36.16 5.98 39.09
C ILE A 589 -37.58 5.58 39.53
N GLY A 590 -38.12 6.29 40.54
CA GLY A 590 -39.42 5.96 41.12
C GLY A 590 -40.53 5.81 40.07
N GLY A 591 -41.22 4.67 40.08
CA GLY A 591 -42.35 4.37 39.18
C GLY A 591 -42.02 3.61 37.89
N GLY A 592 -40.75 3.26 37.62
CA GLY A 592 -40.37 2.43 36.48
C GLY A 592 -40.49 0.91 36.73
N ASN A 593 -40.78 0.13 35.68
CA ASN A 593 -40.64 -1.33 35.72
C ASN A 593 -39.16 -1.69 35.91
N LYS A 594 -38.81 -2.26 37.07
CA LYS A 594 -37.44 -2.69 37.38
C LYS A 594 -37.07 -3.89 36.48
N LYS A 595 -36.19 -3.67 35.50
CA LYS A 595 -35.62 -4.73 34.66
C LYS A 595 -34.52 -5.49 35.42
N THR A 596 -34.44 -6.80 35.27
CA THR A 596 -33.50 -7.65 36.02
C THR A 596 -32.24 -7.98 35.22
N PHE A 597 -31.13 -8.28 35.91
CA PHE A 597 -29.81 -8.50 35.31
C PHE A 597 -29.23 -9.85 35.70
N ARG A 598 -28.57 -10.55 34.77
CA ARG A 598 -27.74 -11.71 35.08
C ARG A 598 -26.27 -11.31 35.03
N SER A 599 -25.57 -11.40 36.14
CA SER A 599 -24.16 -11.02 36.22
C SER A 599 -23.34 -11.89 37.17
N ILE A 600 -22.09 -12.15 36.80
CA ILE A 600 -21.10 -12.86 37.62
C ILE A 600 -19.93 -11.92 37.91
N VAL A 601 -19.62 -11.73 39.19
CA VAL A 601 -18.43 -11.03 39.64
C VAL A 601 -17.62 -11.98 40.51
N SER A 602 -16.32 -12.12 40.24
CA SER A 602 -15.44 -12.93 41.07
C SER A 602 -14.07 -12.28 41.24
N GLU A 603 -13.53 -12.32 42.46
CA GLU A 603 -12.15 -11.92 42.78
C GLU A 603 -11.82 -10.45 42.45
N VAL A 604 -12.83 -9.59 42.30
CA VAL A 604 -12.64 -8.17 42.03
C VAL A 604 -12.27 -7.44 43.32
N GLN A 605 -11.28 -6.55 43.25
CA GLN A 605 -10.99 -5.61 44.33
C GLN A 605 -11.57 -4.24 43.97
N ALA A 606 -12.55 -3.78 44.76
CA ALA A 606 -13.19 -2.48 44.57
C ALA A 606 -13.30 -1.73 45.89
N ARG A 607 -13.37 -0.40 45.87
CA ARG A 607 -13.69 0.37 47.09
C ARG A 607 -15.19 0.48 47.28
N THR A 608 -15.94 0.70 46.21
CA THR A 608 -17.41 0.80 46.25
C THR A 608 -18.03 -0.13 45.22
N ILE A 609 -19.04 -0.90 45.64
CA ILE A 609 -19.77 -1.82 44.77
C ILE A 609 -21.26 -1.50 44.91
N ARG A 610 -21.92 -1.25 43.79
CA ARG A 610 -23.36 -1.00 43.71
C ARG A 610 -24.02 -1.99 42.77
N VAL A 611 -25.05 -2.66 43.25
CA VAL A 611 -25.80 -3.67 42.50
C VAL A 611 -27.30 -3.39 42.58
N GLU A 612 -27.94 -3.28 41.42
CA GLU A 612 -29.36 -3.00 41.30
C GLU A 612 -30.08 -4.09 40.51
N ASN A 613 -31.19 -4.63 41.04
CA ASN A 613 -32.08 -5.61 40.38
C ASN A 613 -31.39 -6.86 39.80
N LEU A 614 -30.35 -7.36 40.47
CA LEU A 614 -29.70 -8.60 40.06
C LEU A 614 -30.67 -9.78 40.14
N GLN A 615 -30.54 -10.74 39.24
CA GLN A 615 -31.27 -11.99 39.21
C GLN A 615 -30.34 -13.09 38.69
N ASP A 616 -30.42 -14.30 39.26
CA ASP A 616 -29.59 -15.45 38.85
C ASP A 616 -28.09 -15.11 38.78
N GLY A 617 -27.60 -14.28 39.71
CA GLY A 617 -26.25 -13.74 39.71
C GLY A 617 -25.39 -14.19 40.89
N ARG A 618 -24.07 -14.02 40.75
CA ARG A 618 -23.11 -14.27 41.84
C ARG A 618 -22.12 -13.13 41.94
N ILE A 619 -22.03 -12.52 43.10
CA ILE A 619 -21.05 -11.46 43.40
C ILE A 619 -20.07 -11.95 44.46
N SER A 620 -18.81 -12.10 44.09
CA SER A 620 -17.70 -12.39 45.00
C SER A 620 -16.60 -11.36 44.80
N ALA A 621 -16.35 -10.53 45.80
CA ALA A 621 -15.45 -9.38 45.70
C ALA A 621 -14.87 -8.98 47.06
N ILE A 622 -13.77 -8.24 47.03
CA ILE A 622 -13.18 -7.60 48.20
C ILE A 622 -13.51 -6.11 48.13
N CYS A 623 -14.24 -5.61 49.12
CA CYS A 623 -14.58 -4.20 49.28
C CYS A 623 -13.56 -3.55 50.24
N LYS A 624 -12.63 -2.74 49.72
CA LYS A 624 -11.56 -2.11 50.52
C LYS A 624 -12.00 -0.74 51.04
N GLY A 625 -12.51 -0.72 52.27
CA GLY A 625 -13.01 0.44 53.02
C GLY A 625 -13.79 1.49 52.23
N GLY A 626 -14.71 1.01 51.41
CA GLY A 626 -15.90 1.76 51.03
C GLY A 626 -17.14 0.92 51.36
N SER A 627 -18.17 0.98 50.52
CA SER A 627 -19.47 0.37 50.79
C SER A 627 -19.90 -0.61 49.71
N PHE A 628 -20.57 -1.69 50.13
CA PHE A 628 -21.41 -2.51 49.28
C PHE A 628 -22.88 -2.05 49.41
N VAL A 629 -23.49 -1.68 48.29
CA VAL A 629 -24.89 -1.25 48.21
C VAL A 629 -25.66 -2.17 47.27
N LYS A 630 -26.83 -2.60 47.74
CA LYS A 630 -27.74 -3.49 47.02
C LYS A 630 -29.16 -2.92 47.06
N ASP A 631 -29.81 -2.84 45.91
CA ASP A 631 -31.21 -2.41 45.77
C ASP A 631 -31.96 -3.31 44.76
N GLY A 632 -33.24 -3.59 45.02
CA GLY A 632 -34.09 -4.34 44.10
C GLY A 632 -34.14 -5.85 44.33
N SER A 633 -34.24 -6.61 43.23
CA SER A 633 -34.48 -8.07 43.23
C SER A 633 -33.35 -8.89 43.87
N ASP A 634 -33.74 -9.93 44.61
CA ASP A 634 -32.87 -10.90 45.29
C ASP A 634 -33.01 -12.32 44.75
N PHE A 635 -33.73 -12.50 43.65
CA PHE A 635 -34.07 -13.82 43.14
C PHE A 635 -32.83 -14.62 42.72
N ASN A 636 -32.57 -15.72 43.44
CA ASN A 636 -31.52 -16.69 43.17
C ASN A 636 -30.11 -16.07 43.05
N ASN A 637 -29.80 -15.09 43.91
CA ASN A 637 -28.51 -14.42 43.94
C ASN A 637 -27.63 -14.89 45.10
N LYS A 638 -26.30 -14.97 44.87
CA LYS A 638 -25.30 -15.20 45.94
C LYS A 638 -24.34 -14.03 46.07
N PHE A 639 -24.15 -13.54 47.30
CA PHE A 639 -23.20 -12.47 47.62
C PHE A 639 -22.17 -12.98 48.63
N ASP A 640 -20.91 -13.06 48.22
CA ASP A 640 -19.73 -13.40 49.02
C ASP A 640 -18.79 -12.17 49.03
N VAL A 641 -19.19 -11.08 49.69
CA VAL A 641 -18.44 -9.81 49.71
C VAL A 641 -17.68 -9.68 51.02
N LEU A 642 -16.35 -9.60 50.94
CA LEU A 642 -15.49 -9.35 52.10
C LEU A 642 -15.19 -7.86 52.19
N GLU A 643 -15.79 -7.19 53.17
CA GLU A 643 -15.41 -5.82 53.54
C GLU A 643 -14.16 -5.86 54.41
N VAL A 644 -13.10 -5.20 53.97
CA VAL A 644 -11.85 -5.08 54.73
C VAL A 644 -11.61 -3.61 55.05
N GLY A 645 -11.19 -3.34 56.29
CA GLY A 645 -10.63 -2.03 56.67
C GLY A 645 -9.37 -1.74 55.84
N TRP A 646 -9.10 -0.45 55.61
CA TRP A 646 -7.85 -0.02 54.95
C TRP A 646 -6.62 -0.34 55.78
#